data_AF-A0AAN7LGD9-F1
#
_entry.id   AF-A0AAN7LGD9-F1
#
_cell.length_a   1.000
_cell.length_b   1.000
_cell.length_c   1.000
_cell.angle_alpha   90.00
_cell.angle_beta   90.00
_cell.angle_gamma   90.00
#
_symmetry.space_group_name_H-M   'P 1'
#
loop_
_entity.id
_entity.type
_entity.pdbx_description
1 polymer ?
#
loop_
_entity_poly.entity_id
_entity_poly.type
_entity_poly.pdbx_seq_one_letter_code
_entity_poly.pdbx_strand_id
1 'polypeptide(L)'
;MAEAILGSLVGSIGKHLVSLLSEEIRLADDVKLELQNLGDKVSIIQGVLGDAENRQIDARDVKAWLEQLKQVAYEADDLLDDFSTEVLRRGRTASMVRTFFSSSNQLTYAHNMAYEVTNINKRIEVILQSRKDFELPRINNLPNWADNHVRPQTFSYKPELSVIGRDQDKKEVIKFLLNPDFEDDVSIFPIVGIGGLGKTTLARLVFNDEGVKNYFKELKVWLCISTNFVVEDILRKIVEECNGKIESDYINTNELHKKIDALLRGKRFLIVLDDVWNDNRREWLNLQGYLNCGARGSKILVTTRSPSVAKTMAANYHKLSGLSEMESLSLLMRMAMKQDDEWKNQNLETIAKDIFNKCVGVPLAITTFGRLLLHRGNTEEEWLRFKNKDLARLPQNEDDIMPSLRLSYVFLPSYLKPCFAYCKLFPKDYELDPAQLIRLWVAQGFIKVQRNNEETLENVGQQYFQELVSRSFFQDLECDILGNVIRCKMHDLMHDLAESVADEDWIAIDTSKPGQVDLPEARHESILAMKDHNQLKKLKDKKIRSLLCSYEGGSFDFSFTLDLCLFGNLRALCLRGFGMKVPRSIGKLKHLRSLDLSGNRRMTSLPNSVGKLCNLETLILKDCGKLKSLPSGITKLGNLRELDIAGCTALTHMPRGIRGLSNLQLSTFVVGEKCNGNAARINELEGLAALRKGLKISRVEKISSEESFSVEKLDLQDLELDWTAYEENHKEGAEKVLERFRTNQNLKSLSINGYPGRQLSSWIFQMQMLVIIKISDFHRVRYLPPLDQLPSLKIISLSYSESLEWIELSENSMRLQINLFPSLEKVQFTGLIKFKGWERKRTMRMEDEEGIKEDSSSLSVIPIFFDKVTALEVDYPSRFSFMRGDRQLQLVGMEYKILQEMCGQYQEAPSTDPSSSSRITFIPISSIPLPRLTSLSLSYLTDTEHMPVELFQSLPSLKFLEIKSCPRLKSLPGKAILRGLISLESLRISHCDELDFSTEEEGNTNGDEGGEGTQAHRDSSTVLSSLESLELFKCTNMKALPEWFFQLTSLNNLCIRYCEDLSLKCKRDKGEYWPKISKMGIQKVFII
;
A
#
# COMPACT_ATOMS: atom_id res chain seq x y z
N MET A 1 -29.06 3.77 16.40
CA MET A 1 -28.21 2.67 15.88
C MET A 1 -28.91 1.32 15.97
N ALA A 2 -29.90 1.18 16.86
CA ALA A 2 -30.62 -0.06 17.07
C ALA A 2 -31.14 -0.69 15.78
N GLU A 3 -31.69 0.04 14.81
CA GLU A 3 -32.17 -0.50 13.52
C GLU A 3 -31.09 -1.20 12.69
N ALA A 4 -29.88 -0.65 12.64
CA ALA A 4 -28.83 -1.20 11.81
C ALA A 4 -28.32 -2.53 12.38
N ILE A 5 -28.13 -2.58 13.71
CA ILE A 5 -27.77 -3.79 14.44
C ILE A 5 -28.92 -4.79 14.37
N LEU A 6 -30.13 -4.38 14.76
CA LEU A 6 -31.33 -5.22 14.77
C LEU A 6 -31.66 -5.72 13.37
N GLY A 7 -31.53 -4.91 12.34
CA GLY A 7 -31.74 -5.30 10.95
C GLY A 7 -30.68 -6.28 10.45
N SER A 8 -29.44 -6.22 10.96
CA SER A 8 -28.42 -7.25 10.72
C SER A 8 -28.75 -8.54 11.48
N LEU A 9 -29.08 -8.46 12.77
CA LEU A 9 -29.46 -9.60 13.61
C LEU A 9 -30.71 -10.31 13.11
N VAL A 10 -31.77 -9.57 12.77
CA VAL A 10 -33.01 -10.08 12.17
C VAL A 10 -32.74 -10.78 10.85
N GLY A 11 -31.88 -10.20 10.00
CA GLY A 11 -31.44 -10.85 8.77
C GLY A 11 -30.66 -12.15 9.03
N SER A 12 -29.78 -12.14 10.03
CA SER A 12 -29.00 -13.31 10.47
C SER A 12 -29.91 -14.42 11.00
N ILE A 13 -30.81 -14.09 11.94
CA ILE A 13 -31.86 -14.98 12.46
C ILE A 13 -32.67 -15.57 11.31
N GLY A 14 -33.13 -14.74 10.36
CA GLY A 14 -33.86 -15.20 9.17
C GLY A 14 -33.05 -16.20 8.32
N LYS A 15 -31.74 -15.97 8.15
CA LYS A 15 -30.84 -16.90 7.43
C LYS A 15 -30.69 -18.23 8.17
N HIS A 16 -30.48 -18.19 9.47
CA HIS A 16 -30.39 -19.40 10.30
C HIS A 16 -31.70 -20.19 10.24
N LEU A 17 -32.85 -19.52 10.38
CA LEU A 17 -34.17 -20.13 10.28
C LEU A 17 -34.40 -20.80 8.92
N VAL A 18 -34.07 -20.11 7.83
CA VAL A 18 -34.20 -20.68 6.48
C VAL A 18 -33.33 -21.93 6.34
N SER A 19 -32.05 -21.86 6.76
CA SER A 19 -31.13 -23.02 6.71
C SER A 19 -31.64 -24.20 7.53
N LEU A 20 -32.11 -23.95 8.77
CA LEU A 20 -32.59 -25.00 9.66
C LEU A 20 -33.91 -25.63 9.21
N LEU A 21 -34.75 -24.86 8.52
CA LEU A 21 -36.04 -25.32 8.00
C LEU A 21 -35.92 -25.96 6.60
N SER A 22 -34.86 -25.64 5.84
CA SER A 22 -34.65 -26.11 4.46
C SER A 22 -33.75 -27.35 4.36
N GLU A 23 -32.75 -27.48 5.22
CA GLU A 23 -32.02 -28.75 5.33
C GLU A 23 -33.04 -29.83 5.76
N GLU A 24 -33.01 -31.02 5.14
CA GLU A 24 -33.85 -32.18 5.49
C GLU A 24 -33.55 -32.73 6.90
N ILE A 25 -33.19 -31.86 7.84
CA ILE A 25 -33.08 -32.12 9.25
C ILE A 25 -34.48 -32.52 9.68
N ARG A 26 -34.61 -33.81 9.95
CA ARG A 26 -35.38 -34.43 11.01
C ARG A 26 -36.48 -33.60 11.69
N LEU A 27 -36.15 -32.43 12.27
CA LEU A 27 -36.74 -31.64 13.39
C LEU A 27 -38.07 -32.16 13.97
N ALA A 28 -38.14 -32.32 15.31
CA ALA A 28 -39.40 -32.62 15.99
C ALA A 28 -40.43 -31.55 15.64
N ASP A 29 -41.67 -31.95 15.35
CA ASP A 29 -42.70 -31.05 14.83
C ASP A 29 -42.89 -29.80 15.72
N ASP A 30 -42.79 -29.97 17.03
CA ASP A 30 -42.86 -28.87 18.02
C ASP A 30 -41.73 -27.84 17.86
N VAL A 31 -40.48 -28.29 17.62
CA VAL A 31 -39.32 -27.40 17.40
C VAL A 31 -39.47 -26.64 16.08
N LYS A 32 -39.95 -27.34 15.05
CA LYS A 32 -40.20 -26.74 13.74
C LYS A 32 -41.26 -25.66 13.83
N LEU A 33 -42.34 -25.91 14.58
CA LEU A 33 -43.41 -24.94 14.82
C LEU A 33 -42.89 -23.70 15.56
N GLU A 34 -42.07 -23.88 16.59
CA GLU A 34 -41.49 -22.76 17.35
C GLU A 34 -40.51 -21.93 16.51
N LEU A 35 -39.71 -22.55 15.64
CA LEU A 35 -38.84 -21.84 14.69
C LEU A 35 -39.66 -21.06 13.64
N GLN A 36 -40.77 -21.62 13.16
CA GLN A 36 -41.69 -20.91 12.25
C GLN A 36 -42.32 -19.69 12.93
N ASN A 37 -42.81 -19.86 14.17
CA ASN A 37 -43.38 -18.77 14.98
C ASN A 37 -42.35 -17.65 15.21
N LEU A 38 -41.08 -18.02 15.48
CA LEU A 38 -39.99 -17.05 15.59
C LEU A 38 -39.77 -16.30 14.26
N GLY A 39 -39.81 -17.02 13.13
CA GLY A 39 -39.70 -16.42 11.79
C GLY A 39 -40.82 -15.41 11.49
N ASP A 40 -42.06 -15.73 11.85
CA ASP A 40 -43.20 -14.82 11.69
C ASP A 40 -43.02 -13.55 12.54
N LYS A 41 -42.61 -13.71 13.81
CA LYS A 41 -42.33 -12.58 14.72
C LYS A 41 -41.18 -11.70 14.22
N VAL A 42 -40.11 -12.30 13.72
CA VAL A 42 -38.95 -11.60 13.15
C VAL A 42 -39.34 -10.80 11.90
N SER A 43 -40.24 -11.34 11.07
CA SER A 43 -40.80 -10.63 9.91
C SER A 43 -41.61 -9.40 10.32
N ILE A 44 -42.40 -9.50 11.41
CA ILE A 44 -43.12 -8.36 11.98
C ILE A 44 -42.15 -7.28 12.50
N ILE A 45 -41.08 -7.69 13.17
CA ILE A 45 -40.03 -6.78 13.66
C ILE A 45 -39.40 -6.03 12.48
N GLN A 46 -39.03 -6.74 11.42
CA GLN A 46 -38.42 -6.13 10.23
C GLN A 46 -39.31 -5.04 9.62
N GLY A 47 -40.63 -5.23 9.62
CA GLY A 47 -41.59 -4.25 9.12
C GLY A 47 -41.76 -2.98 9.98
N VAL A 48 -41.24 -2.95 11.21
CA VAL A 48 -41.36 -1.78 12.11
C VAL A 48 -40.06 -1.07 12.43
N LEU A 49 -38.92 -1.73 12.21
CA LEU A 49 -37.60 -1.23 12.63
C LEU A 49 -37.30 0.16 12.06
N GLY A 50 -37.62 0.41 10.79
CA GLY A 50 -37.36 1.70 10.14
C GLY A 50 -38.17 2.88 10.72
N ASP A 51 -39.44 2.67 11.09
CA ASP A 51 -40.25 3.73 11.73
C ASP A 51 -39.79 3.96 13.18
N ALA A 52 -39.48 2.88 13.90
CA ALA A 52 -38.98 2.97 15.28
C ALA A 52 -37.64 3.71 15.38
N GLU A 53 -36.70 3.49 14.44
CA GLU A 53 -35.40 4.19 14.44
C GLU A 53 -35.54 5.70 14.30
N ASN A 54 -36.42 6.14 13.40
CA ASN A 54 -36.65 7.56 13.14
C ASN A 54 -37.27 8.25 14.36
N ARG A 55 -38.19 7.58 15.05
CA ARG A 55 -38.88 8.12 16.24
C ARG A 55 -38.05 8.10 17.52
N GLN A 56 -37.02 7.26 17.62
CA GLN A 56 -36.20 7.18 18.84
C GLN A 56 -35.44 8.49 19.15
N ILE A 57 -35.25 9.34 18.13
CA ILE A 57 -34.60 10.65 18.26
C ILE A 57 -35.46 11.57 19.15
N ASP A 58 -36.78 11.46 19.01
CA ASP A 58 -37.76 12.35 19.66
C ASP A 58 -38.44 11.68 20.87
N ALA A 59 -38.46 10.34 20.97
CA ALA A 59 -39.16 9.59 22.00
C ALA A 59 -38.25 8.62 22.78
N ARG A 60 -38.04 8.90 24.08
CA ARG A 60 -37.22 8.05 24.97
C ARG A 60 -37.79 6.65 25.16
N ASP A 61 -39.10 6.49 25.15
CA ASP A 61 -39.75 5.19 25.38
C ASP A 61 -39.53 4.24 24.19
N VAL A 62 -39.52 4.78 22.95
CA VAL A 62 -39.18 4.02 21.74
C VAL A 62 -37.72 3.58 21.75
N LYS A 63 -36.82 4.43 22.25
CA LYS A 63 -35.41 4.07 22.46
C LYS A 63 -35.26 2.91 23.46
N ALA A 64 -35.95 2.97 24.58
CA ALA A 64 -35.94 1.88 25.57
C ALA A 64 -36.50 0.56 25.01
N TRP A 65 -37.57 0.65 24.21
CA TRP A 65 -38.16 -0.51 23.52
C TRP A 65 -37.18 -1.16 22.53
N LEU A 66 -36.49 -0.35 21.72
CA LEU A 66 -35.46 -0.82 20.78
C LEU A 66 -34.29 -1.50 21.50
N GLU A 67 -33.89 -0.99 22.66
CA GLU A 67 -32.80 -1.58 23.46
C GLU A 67 -33.18 -2.97 24.01
N GLN A 68 -34.40 -3.13 24.53
CA GLN A 68 -34.91 -4.44 24.97
C GLN A 68 -34.98 -5.44 23.81
N LEU A 69 -35.46 -4.99 22.65
CA LEU A 69 -35.53 -5.82 21.45
C LEU A 69 -34.13 -6.24 20.99
N LYS A 70 -33.14 -5.35 21.06
CA LYS A 70 -31.74 -5.61 20.70
C LYS A 70 -31.15 -6.72 21.57
N GLN A 71 -31.35 -6.67 22.87
CA GLN A 71 -30.87 -7.71 23.79
C GLN A 71 -31.46 -9.09 23.46
N VAL A 72 -32.77 -9.19 23.24
CA VAL A 72 -33.44 -10.46 22.90
C VAL A 72 -33.02 -10.96 21.51
N ALA A 73 -32.85 -10.06 20.54
CA ALA A 73 -32.37 -10.41 19.21
C ALA A 73 -30.94 -10.99 19.24
N TYR A 74 -30.05 -10.46 20.08
CA TYR A 74 -28.72 -11.04 20.27
C TYR A 74 -28.76 -12.45 20.84
N GLU A 75 -29.62 -12.68 21.84
CA GLU A 75 -29.78 -14.02 22.42
C GLU A 75 -30.36 -15.02 21.41
N ALA A 76 -31.34 -14.58 20.60
CA ALA A 76 -31.91 -15.39 19.53
C ALA A 76 -30.88 -15.73 18.46
N ASP A 77 -30.10 -14.74 18.02
CA ASP A 77 -29.03 -14.95 17.05
C ASP A 77 -27.94 -15.88 17.60
N ASP A 78 -27.47 -15.69 18.83
CA ASP A 78 -26.48 -16.56 19.49
C ASP A 78 -26.99 -18.02 19.58
N LEU A 79 -28.27 -18.22 19.96
CA LEU A 79 -28.89 -19.54 20.09
C LEU A 79 -29.06 -20.26 18.73
N LEU A 80 -29.51 -19.53 17.70
CA LEU A 80 -29.71 -20.09 16.36
C LEU A 80 -28.38 -20.39 15.66
N ASP A 81 -27.37 -19.53 15.83
CA ASP A 81 -26.00 -19.78 15.38
C ASP A 81 -25.46 -21.04 16.07
N ASP A 82 -25.75 -21.22 17.37
CA ASP A 82 -25.42 -22.43 18.14
C ASP A 82 -26.05 -23.68 17.55
N PHE A 83 -27.31 -23.55 17.15
CA PHE A 83 -28.02 -24.65 16.53
C PHE A 83 -27.40 -25.04 15.19
N SER A 84 -27.25 -24.07 14.29
CA SER A 84 -26.67 -24.28 12.95
C SER A 84 -25.27 -24.89 13.06
N THR A 85 -24.48 -24.44 14.02
CA THR A 85 -23.13 -24.96 14.27
C THR A 85 -23.13 -26.43 14.65
N GLU A 86 -24.05 -26.84 15.52
CA GLU A 86 -24.13 -28.23 15.98
C GLU A 86 -24.64 -29.16 14.88
N VAL A 87 -25.53 -28.68 14.01
CA VAL A 87 -25.94 -29.38 12.79
C VAL A 87 -24.74 -29.60 11.86
N LEU A 88 -23.97 -28.54 11.57
CA LEU A 88 -22.78 -28.61 10.71
C LEU A 88 -21.70 -29.56 11.24
N ARG A 89 -21.50 -29.64 12.57
CA ARG A 89 -20.56 -30.59 13.19
C ARG A 89 -20.95 -32.04 12.96
N ARG A 90 -22.25 -32.35 12.98
CA ARG A 90 -22.78 -33.72 12.96
C ARG A 90 -22.98 -34.29 11.55
N GLY A 91 -23.24 -33.43 10.55
CA GLY A 91 -23.28 -33.83 9.14
C GLY A 91 -21.95 -34.36 8.58
N ARG A 92 -20.83 -34.17 9.30
CA ARG A 92 -19.47 -34.58 8.88
C ARG A 92 -19.08 -36.00 9.29
N THR A 93 -19.84 -36.68 10.14
CA THR A 93 -19.63 -38.11 10.49
C THR A 93 -20.43 -39.00 9.55
N ALA A 94 -19.75 -39.52 8.53
CA ALA A 94 -20.34 -40.37 7.48
C ALA A 94 -20.78 -41.75 8.02
N SER A 95 -22.03 -41.85 8.48
CA SER A 95 -22.86 -43.04 8.27
C SER A 95 -24.33 -42.63 8.27
N MET A 96 -24.97 -42.77 7.11
CA MET A 96 -26.42 -42.69 7.00
C MET A 96 -27.10 -43.75 7.88
N VAL A 97 -28.32 -43.41 8.33
CA VAL A 97 -29.27 -44.21 9.12
C VAL A 97 -29.14 -44.12 10.66
N ARG A 98 -29.43 -42.92 11.19
CA ARG A 98 -30.43 -42.66 12.25
C ARG A 98 -30.58 -41.15 12.38
N THR A 99 -31.50 -40.64 11.57
CA THR A 99 -31.95 -39.26 11.62
C THR A 99 -32.46 -38.97 13.02
N PHE A 100 -31.97 -37.87 13.58
CA PHE A 100 -32.10 -37.37 14.94
C PHE A 100 -31.14 -37.96 15.96
N PHE A 101 -29.99 -37.29 16.14
CA PHE A 101 -29.11 -37.22 17.32
C PHE A 101 -28.49 -38.55 17.89
N SER A 102 -27.40 -38.50 18.69
CA SER A 102 -26.61 -39.67 19.15
C SER A 102 -26.34 -39.68 20.68
N SER A 103 -25.75 -40.79 21.17
CA SER A 103 -26.10 -41.63 22.33
C SER A 103 -25.74 -41.17 23.74
N SER A 104 -25.53 -39.87 24.00
CA SER A 104 -25.44 -39.37 25.39
C SER A 104 -25.99 -37.94 25.44
N ASN A 105 -27.22 -37.78 25.97
CA ASN A 105 -27.98 -36.51 26.16
C ASN A 105 -28.74 -35.92 24.96
N GLN A 106 -29.25 -36.79 24.10
CA GLN A 106 -29.91 -36.49 22.85
C GLN A 106 -31.23 -35.69 22.93
N LEU A 107 -32.20 -36.24 23.68
CA LEU A 107 -33.50 -35.63 23.92
C LEU A 107 -33.36 -34.39 24.80
N THR A 108 -32.40 -34.40 25.72
CA THR A 108 -32.09 -33.28 26.60
C THR A 108 -31.61 -32.05 25.82
N TYR A 109 -30.71 -32.22 24.83
CA TYR A 109 -30.28 -31.09 24.00
C TYR A 109 -31.43 -30.55 23.14
N ALA A 110 -32.18 -31.44 22.47
CA ALA A 110 -33.34 -31.05 21.66
C ALA A 110 -34.42 -30.32 22.48
N HIS A 111 -34.73 -30.84 23.67
CA HIS A 111 -35.72 -30.30 24.58
C HIS A 111 -35.26 -28.97 25.19
N ASN A 112 -33.99 -28.87 25.59
CA ASN A 112 -33.42 -27.60 26.06
C ASN A 112 -33.48 -26.54 24.96
N MET A 113 -33.16 -26.90 23.72
CA MET A 113 -33.26 -25.97 22.59
C MET A 113 -34.69 -25.55 22.30
N ALA A 114 -35.63 -26.48 22.29
CA ALA A 114 -37.06 -26.19 22.12
C ALA A 114 -37.51 -25.20 23.21
N TYR A 115 -37.15 -25.49 24.46
CA TYR A 115 -37.46 -24.65 25.61
C TYR A 115 -36.88 -23.23 25.49
N GLU A 116 -35.60 -23.09 25.10
CA GLU A 116 -34.96 -21.79 24.91
C GLU A 116 -35.59 -21.00 23.75
N VAL A 117 -35.91 -21.64 22.62
CA VAL A 117 -36.61 -21.00 21.50
C VAL A 117 -38.02 -20.55 21.93
N THR A 118 -38.78 -21.39 22.65
CA THR A 118 -40.09 -21.02 23.21
C THR A 118 -39.97 -19.85 24.18
N ASN A 119 -38.93 -19.80 25.02
CA ASN A 119 -38.69 -18.72 25.96
C ASN A 119 -38.41 -17.39 25.24
N ILE A 120 -37.56 -17.41 24.21
CA ILE A 120 -37.30 -16.26 23.33
C ILE A 120 -38.59 -15.82 22.62
N ASN A 121 -39.35 -16.76 22.07
CA ASN A 121 -40.63 -16.47 21.42
C ASN A 121 -41.60 -15.75 22.35
N LYS A 122 -41.70 -16.15 23.62
CA LYS A 122 -42.53 -15.49 24.64
C LYS A 122 -42.04 -14.09 24.96
N ARG A 123 -40.72 -13.89 25.14
CA ARG A 123 -40.14 -12.57 25.43
C ARG A 123 -40.33 -11.59 24.26
N ILE A 124 -40.11 -12.04 23.03
CA ILE A 124 -40.38 -11.24 21.82
C ILE A 124 -41.86 -10.88 21.73
N GLU A 125 -42.75 -11.80 22.08
CA GLU A 125 -44.19 -11.55 22.06
C GLU A 125 -44.62 -10.46 23.04
N VAL A 126 -44.08 -10.47 24.27
CA VAL A 126 -44.31 -9.40 25.26
C VAL A 126 -43.85 -8.04 24.71
N ILE A 127 -42.66 -7.98 24.12
CA ILE A 127 -42.11 -6.75 23.50
C ILE A 127 -42.98 -6.30 22.31
N LEU A 128 -43.50 -7.24 21.51
CA LEU A 128 -44.38 -6.93 20.38
C LEU A 128 -45.77 -6.47 20.83
N GLN A 129 -46.26 -6.88 22.01
CA GLN A 129 -47.54 -6.42 22.55
C GLN A 129 -47.48 -4.95 22.98
N SER A 130 -46.39 -4.50 23.62
CA SER A 130 -46.20 -3.10 24.02
C SER A 130 -46.05 -2.13 22.85
N ARG A 131 -45.83 -2.63 21.63
CA ARG A 131 -45.79 -1.83 20.39
C ARG A 131 -47.05 -1.00 20.18
N LYS A 132 -48.22 -1.54 20.55
CA LYS A 132 -49.52 -0.88 20.35
C LYS A 132 -49.61 0.45 21.10
N ASP A 133 -48.87 0.57 22.20
CA ASP A 133 -48.83 1.75 23.06
C ASP A 133 -48.01 2.90 22.44
N PHE A 134 -47.24 2.62 21.37
CA PHE A 134 -46.37 3.60 20.69
C PHE A 134 -46.87 4.01 19.29
N GLU A 135 -48.08 3.60 18.91
CA GLU A 135 -48.68 3.89 17.60
C GLU A 135 -47.78 3.54 16.39
N LEU A 136 -46.97 2.49 16.49
CA LEU A 136 -46.15 2.00 15.38
C LEU A 136 -47.04 1.16 14.44
N PRO A 137 -47.47 1.67 13.26
CA PRO A 137 -48.53 1.05 12.46
C PRO A 137 -48.10 -0.28 11.84
N ARG A 138 -49.01 -1.25 11.76
CA ARG A 138 -48.80 -2.58 11.14
C ARG A 138 -48.72 -2.42 9.63
N ILE A 139 -47.58 -1.97 9.13
CA ILE A 139 -47.43 -1.75 7.69
C ILE A 139 -47.01 -3.07 7.04
N ASN A 140 -48.00 -3.77 6.48
CA ASN A 140 -47.78 -5.00 5.71
C ASN A 140 -47.25 -4.75 4.29
N ASN A 141 -47.04 -3.50 3.86
CA ASN A 141 -46.53 -3.15 2.53
C ASN A 141 -46.01 -1.69 2.51
N LEU A 142 -44.84 -1.42 3.09
CA LEU A 142 -44.05 -0.26 2.64
C LEU A 142 -43.27 -0.74 1.41
N PRO A 143 -43.12 0.08 0.35
CA PRO A 143 -42.13 -0.21 -0.67
C PRO A 143 -40.80 -0.43 0.03
N ASN A 144 -40.08 -1.47 -0.36
CA ASN A 144 -38.81 -1.89 0.21
C ASN A 144 -37.73 -0.80 -0.05
N TRP A 145 -37.88 0.39 0.56
CA TRP A 145 -37.03 1.56 0.29
C TRP A 145 -35.59 1.33 0.78
N ALA A 146 -35.38 0.33 1.65
CA ALA A 146 -34.06 -0.13 2.08
C ALA A 146 -33.44 -1.21 1.17
N ASP A 147 -34.20 -1.85 0.28
CA ASP A 147 -33.75 -3.00 -0.53
C ASP A 147 -33.79 -2.73 -2.05
N ASN A 148 -34.54 -1.72 -2.50
CA ASN A 148 -34.73 -1.37 -3.92
C ASN A 148 -33.95 -0.14 -4.40
N HIS A 149 -33.03 0.41 -3.60
CA HIS A 149 -31.97 1.20 -4.23
C HIS A 149 -31.15 0.22 -5.06
N VAL A 150 -31.37 0.22 -6.38
CA VAL A 150 -30.37 -0.18 -7.36
C VAL A 150 -29.06 0.39 -6.82
N ARG A 151 -28.13 -0.48 -6.39
CA ARG A 151 -26.82 -0.05 -5.88
C ARG A 151 -26.35 1.04 -6.85
N PRO A 152 -26.11 2.29 -6.37
CA PRO A 152 -25.59 3.31 -7.26
C PRO A 152 -24.40 2.69 -7.99
N GLN A 153 -24.35 2.80 -9.33
CA GLN A 153 -23.17 2.34 -10.06
C GLN A 153 -21.96 2.91 -9.33
N THR A 154 -21.14 2.04 -8.75
CA THR A 154 -19.99 2.44 -7.93
C THR A 154 -19.15 3.36 -8.80
N PHE A 155 -19.23 4.67 -8.52
CA PHE A 155 -18.45 5.66 -9.23
C PHE A 155 -16.99 5.27 -9.04
N SER A 156 -16.24 5.07 -10.13
CA SER A 156 -14.81 4.77 -10.03
C SER A 156 -14.13 5.95 -9.34
N TYR A 157 -13.89 5.83 -8.04
CA TYR A 157 -13.27 6.89 -7.27
C TYR A 157 -11.86 7.12 -7.84
N LYS A 158 -11.61 8.31 -8.38
CA LYS A 158 -10.27 8.77 -8.76
C LYS A 158 -9.72 9.57 -7.57
N PRO A 159 -8.51 9.28 -7.06
CA PRO A 159 -7.87 10.09 -6.04
C PRO A 159 -7.79 11.55 -6.51
N GLU A 160 -8.43 12.47 -5.79
CA GLU A 160 -8.51 13.87 -6.20
C GLU A 160 -7.28 14.65 -5.70
N LEU A 161 -6.44 15.11 -6.64
CA LEU A 161 -5.09 15.63 -6.34
C LEU A 161 -5.00 17.13 -6.01
N SER A 162 -6.09 17.90 -6.09
CA SER A 162 -6.03 19.38 -5.92
C SER A 162 -6.82 19.89 -4.71
N VAL A 163 -6.10 20.50 -3.77
CA VAL A 163 -6.62 21.16 -2.56
C VAL A 163 -7.08 22.58 -2.93
N ILE A 164 -8.28 22.97 -2.51
CA ILE A 164 -8.87 24.29 -2.78
C ILE A 164 -8.60 25.23 -1.61
N GLY A 165 -8.21 26.48 -1.89
CA GLY A 165 -8.24 27.59 -0.94
C GLY A 165 -7.21 27.57 0.19
N ARG A 166 -6.02 26.99 -0.05
CA ARG A 166 -4.92 26.93 0.94
C ARG A 166 -3.62 27.58 0.48
N ASP A 167 -3.63 28.29 -0.64
CA ASP A 167 -2.42 28.87 -1.22
C ASP A 167 -1.82 29.99 -0.36
N GLN A 168 -2.67 30.82 0.23
CA GLN A 168 -2.22 31.93 1.08
C GLN A 168 -1.65 31.41 2.41
N ASP A 169 -2.36 30.52 3.09
CA ASP A 169 -1.88 29.84 4.29
C ASP A 169 -0.54 29.12 4.02
N LYS A 170 -0.43 28.43 2.88
CA LYS A 170 0.79 27.74 2.47
C LYS A 170 1.96 28.71 2.35
N LYS A 171 1.76 29.86 1.70
CA LYS A 171 2.79 30.90 1.56
C LYS A 171 3.26 31.43 2.90
N GLU A 172 2.36 31.62 3.86
CA GLU A 172 2.70 32.13 5.20
C GLU A 172 3.52 31.12 6.01
N VAL A 173 3.13 29.85 6.01
CA VAL A 173 3.90 28.79 6.67
C VAL A 173 5.28 28.63 6.00
N ILE A 174 5.36 28.64 4.66
CA ILE A 174 6.63 28.57 3.93
C ILE A 174 7.53 29.76 4.29
N LYS A 175 6.97 30.97 4.37
CA LYS A 175 7.71 32.17 4.75
C LYS A 175 8.36 32.00 6.14
N PHE A 176 7.66 31.39 7.10
CA PHE A 176 8.24 31.08 8.41
C PHE A 176 9.35 30.02 8.31
N LEU A 177 9.09 28.91 7.60
CA LEU A 177 10.04 27.80 7.50
C LEU A 177 11.35 28.20 6.82
N LEU A 178 11.28 29.06 5.82
CA LEU A 178 12.43 29.51 5.04
C LEU A 178 13.03 30.84 5.54
N ASN A 179 12.56 31.37 6.68
CA ASN A 179 13.06 32.63 7.23
C ASN A 179 14.55 32.51 7.62
N PRO A 180 15.46 33.33 7.06
CA PRO A 180 16.88 33.35 7.41
C PRO A 180 17.20 34.06 8.74
N ASP A 181 16.26 34.83 9.29
CA ASP A 181 16.43 35.54 10.56
C ASP A 181 16.04 34.64 11.73
N PHE A 182 17.03 34.00 12.34
CA PHE A 182 16.83 33.01 13.42
C PHE A 182 17.05 33.61 14.81
N GLU A 183 16.01 33.61 15.64
CA GLU A 183 16.11 33.88 17.08
C GLU A 183 16.71 32.70 17.86
N ASP A 184 16.33 31.47 17.51
CA ASP A 184 16.78 30.21 18.13
C ASP A 184 17.37 29.23 17.09
N ASP A 185 18.20 28.28 17.55
CA ASP A 185 18.76 27.21 16.70
C ASP A 185 17.67 26.28 16.14
N VAL A 186 16.66 25.97 16.95
CA VAL A 186 15.46 25.19 16.59
C VAL A 186 14.21 26.03 16.87
N SER A 187 13.44 26.37 15.83
CA SER A 187 12.19 27.15 15.98
C SER A 187 10.96 26.27 15.81
N ILE A 188 9.89 26.57 16.55
CA ILE A 188 8.62 25.82 16.51
C ILE A 188 7.53 26.69 15.90
N PHE A 189 6.68 26.09 15.06
CA PHE A 189 5.54 26.76 14.44
C PHE A 189 4.27 25.92 14.55
N PRO A 190 3.38 26.23 15.49
CA PRO A 190 2.10 25.57 15.57
C PRO A 190 1.11 26.12 14.53
N ILE A 191 0.36 25.24 13.88
CA ILE A 191 -0.83 25.51 13.07
C ILE A 191 -2.05 25.11 13.90
N VAL A 192 -2.92 26.07 14.19
CA VAL A 192 -4.04 25.92 15.12
C VAL A 192 -5.35 26.15 14.41
N GLY A 193 -6.33 25.30 14.67
CA GLY A 193 -7.69 25.45 14.15
C GLY A 193 -8.58 24.28 14.53
N ILE A 194 -9.90 24.47 14.47
CA ILE A 194 -10.86 23.42 14.80
C ILE A 194 -10.68 22.16 13.92
N GLY A 195 -11.28 21.06 14.34
CA GLY A 195 -11.22 19.80 13.59
C GLY A 195 -11.77 19.96 12.16
N GLY A 196 -11.20 19.24 11.19
CA GLY A 196 -11.72 19.21 9.81
C GLY A 196 -11.38 20.42 8.95
N LEU A 197 -10.68 21.44 9.49
CA LEU A 197 -10.23 22.62 8.74
C LEU A 197 -9.15 22.35 7.67
N GLY A 198 -8.50 21.19 7.70
CA GLY A 198 -7.41 20.86 6.77
C GLY A 198 -6.01 21.28 7.25
N LYS A 199 -5.76 21.30 8.57
CA LYS A 199 -4.44 21.58 9.14
C LYS A 199 -3.36 20.60 8.65
N THR A 200 -3.64 19.30 8.76
CA THR A 200 -2.81 18.22 8.24
C THR A 200 -2.60 18.37 6.74
N THR A 201 -3.66 18.70 5.99
CA THR A 201 -3.57 18.96 4.54
C THR A 201 -2.61 20.11 4.23
N LEU A 202 -2.74 21.24 4.93
CA LEU A 202 -1.83 22.39 4.79
C LEU A 202 -0.38 22.01 5.13
N ALA A 203 -0.17 21.33 6.26
CA ALA A 203 1.15 20.88 6.67
C ALA A 203 1.77 19.93 5.63
N ARG A 204 0.99 19.03 5.01
CA ARG A 204 1.46 18.16 3.92
C ARG A 204 1.81 18.93 2.65
N LEU A 205 1.00 19.92 2.27
CA LEU A 205 1.28 20.79 1.12
C LEU A 205 2.60 21.56 1.29
N VAL A 206 2.89 22.00 2.52
CA VAL A 206 4.13 22.68 2.88
C VAL A 206 5.30 21.69 2.94
N PHE A 207 5.12 20.54 3.61
CA PHE A 207 6.15 19.52 3.73
C PHE A 207 6.58 19.00 2.36
N ASN A 208 5.65 18.85 1.41
CA ASN A 208 5.93 18.38 0.06
C ASN A 208 6.30 19.49 -0.93
N ASP A 209 6.41 20.74 -0.48
CA ASP A 209 6.84 21.85 -1.33
C ASP A 209 8.33 21.71 -1.72
N GLU A 210 8.66 21.97 -2.98
CA GLU A 210 10.03 21.83 -3.49
C GLU A 210 11.02 22.78 -2.81
N GLY A 211 10.60 24.01 -2.48
CA GLY A 211 11.44 24.96 -1.75
C GLY A 211 11.77 24.46 -0.33
N VAL A 212 10.77 23.89 0.35
CA VAL A 212 10.93 23.30 1.69
C VAL A 212 11.79 22.04 1.63
N LYS A 213 11.55 21.13 0.68
CA LYS A 213 12.38 19.93 0.47
C LYS A 213 13.86 20.30 0.24
N ASN A 214 14.12 21.32 -0.57
CA ASN A 214 15.48 21.79 -0.86
C ASN A 214 16.13 22.50 0.33
N TYR A 215 15.36 23.13 1.21
CA TYR A 215 15.88 23.79 2.40
C TYR A 215 16.22 22.79 3.52
N PHE A 216 15.41 21.75 3.70
CA PHE A 216 15.59 20.69 4.69
C PHE A 216 16.07 19.36 4.07
N LYS A 217 16.96 19.44 3.07
CA LYS A 217 17.39 18.28 2.27
C LYS A 217 18.07 17.18 3.11
N GLU A 218 18.63 17.54 4.26
CA GLU A 218 19.35 16.61 5.14
C GLU A 218 18.42 15.71 5.95
N LEU A 219 17.29 16.25 6.43
CA LEU A 219 16.36 15.48 7.24
C LEU A 219 14.95 16.09 7.27
N LYS A 220 13.96 15.27 6.92
CA LYS A 220 12.54 15.57 7.05
C LYS A 220 11.82 14.37 7.65
N VAL A 221 11.10 14.59 8.74
CA VAL A 221 10.36 13.54 9.45
C VAL A 221 8.92 14.00 9.64
N TRP A 222 7.96 13.10 9.39
CA TRP A 222 6.54 13.34 9.65
C TRP A 222 6.05 12.34 10.69
N LEU A 223 5.53 12.83 11.81
CA LEU A 223 5.01 12.00 12.88
C LEU A 223 3.56 12.37 13.17
N CYS A 224 2.70 11.37 13.25
CA CYS A 224 1.38 11.51 13.85
C CYS A 224 1.47 11.19 15.34
N ILE A 225 0.94 12.09 16.18
CA ILE A 225 1.04 12.01 17.64
C ILE A 225 -0.28 11.49 18.19
N SER A 226 -0.24 10.33 18.85
CA SER A 226 -1.39 9.77 19.54
C SER A 226 -1.82 10.66 20.71
N THR A 227 -3.07 10.51 21.14
CA THR A 227 -3.60 11.18 22.35
C THR A 227 -2.75 10.92 23.61
N ASN A 228 -2.03 9.80 23.66
CA ASN A 228 -1.00 9.54 24.67
C ASN A 228 0.34 10.13 24.23
N PHE A 229 0.74 11.21 24.90
CA PHE A 229 2.00 11.90 24.64
C PHE A 229 3.13 11.30 25.47
N VAL A 230 3.75 10.24 24.96
CA VAL A 230 4.90 9.59 25.60
C VAL A 230 6.17 9.98 24.84
N VAL A 231 7.06 10.73 25.49
CA VAL A 231 8.29 11.27 24.87
C VAL A 231 9.14 10.15 24.27
N GLU A 232 9.31 9.03 24.97
CA GLU A 232 10.11 7.89 24.50
C GLU A 232 9.55 7.27 23.21
N ASP A 233 8.23 7.21 23.07
CA ASP A 233 7.58 6.67 21.87
C ASP A 233 7.75 7.63 20.68
N ILE A 234 7.66 8.93 20.91
CA ILE A 234 7.91 9.95 19.87
C ILE A 234 9.36 9.85 19.39
N LEU A 235 10.32 9.78 20.32
CA LEU A 235 11.74 9.62 19.97
C LEU A 235 12.00 8.31 19.22
N ARG A 236 11.38 7.21 19.63
CA ARG A 236 11.48 5.93 18.92
C ARG A 236 10.96 6.03 17.49
N LYS A 237 9.78 6.63 17.29
CA LYS A 237 9.20 6.85 15.95
C LYS A 237 10.12 7.70 15.07
N ILE A 238 10.77 8.74 15.61
CA ILE A 238 11.77 9.52 14.85
C ILE A 238 12.90 8.60 14.36
N VAL A 239 13.46 7.76 15.22
CA VAL A 239 14.55 6.85 14.84
C VAL A 239 14.08 5.84 13.79
N GLU A 240 12.88 5.28 13.95
CA GLU A 240 12.31 4.30 13.01
C GLU A 240 12.07 4.90 11.62
N GLU A 241 11.57 6.13 11.54
CA GLU A 241 11.41 6.86 10.28
C GLU A 241 12.75 7.18 9.60
N CYS A 242 13.82 7.40 10.38
CA CYS A 242 15.14 7.75 9.84
C CYS A 242 15.98 6.52 9.41
N ASN A 243 15.95 5.44 10.20
CA ASN A 243 16.86 4.29 10.06
C ASN A 243 16.14 2.98 9.73
N GLY A 244 14.82 2.98 9.55
CA GLY A 244 14.01 1.77 9.42
C GLY A 244 13.76 1.08 10.76
N LYS A 245 13.03 -0.06 10.72
CA LYS A 245 12.65 -0.81 11.93
C LYS A 245 13.88 -1.27 12.71
N ILE A 246 13.92 -0.94 13.99
CA ILE A 246 14.99 -1.32 14.91
C ILE A 246 14.84 -2.82 15.23
N GLU A 247 15.88 -3.64 15.00
CA GLU A 247 15.83 -5.10 15.24
C GLU A 247 15.78 -5.49 16.73
N SER A 248 16.02 -4.55 17.63
CA SER A 248 16.06 -4.74 19.08
C SER A 248 15.05 -3.82 19.77
N ASP A 249 14.05 -4.41 20.43
CA ASP A 249 12.96 -3.70 21.11
C ASP A 249 13.41 -2.92 22.38
N TYR A 250 14.60 -3.23 22.91
CA TYR A 250 15.14 -2.66 24.16
C TYR A 250 16.29 -1.70 23.88
N ILE A 251 15.96 -0.50 23.40
CA ILE A 251 16.87 0.64 23.49
C ILE A 251 16.50 1.38 24.78
N ASN A 252 17.41 1.42 25.75
CA ASN A 252 17.25 2.25 26.94
C ASN A 252 17.21 3.74 26.53
N THR A 253 16.47 4.59 27.23
CA THR A 253 16.29 6.04 26.97
C THR A 253 17.64 6.74 26.69
N ASN A 254 18.72 6.35 27.36
CA ASN A 254 20.07 6.87 27.12
C ASN A 254 20.67 6.47 25.76
N GLU A 255 20.45 5.25 25.30
CA GLU A 255 20.86 4.82 23.95
C GLU A 255 19.98 5.44 22.87
N LEU A 256 18.68 5.60 23.15
CA LEU A 256 17.75 6.29 22.26
C LEU A 256 18.17 7.75 22.09
N HIS A 257 18.55 8.39 23.19
CA HIS A 257 19.11 9.73 23.16
C HIS A 257 20.39 9.82 22.32
N LYS A 258 21.36 8.91 22.50
CA LYS A 258 22.58 8.88 21.67
C LYS A 258 22.27 8.71 20.19
N LYS A 259 21.27 7.90 19.84
CA LYS A 259 20.83 7.73 18.44
C LYS A 259 20.17 8.99 17.88
N ILE A 260 19.24 9.59 18.62
CA ILE A 260 18.62 10.86 18.22
C ILE A 260 19.67 11.96 18.07
N ASP A 261 20.60 12.04 19.01
CA ASP A 261 21.67 13.00 18.97
C ASP A 261 22.58 12.79 17.74
N ALA A 262 23.00 11.56 17.46
CA ALA A 262 23.75 11.25 16.24
C ALA A 262 22.94 11.53 14.95
N LEU A 263 21.61 11.41 14.99
CA LEU A 263 20.75 11.65 13.84
C LEU A 263 20.55 13.14 13.56
N LEU A 264 20.32 13.94 14.59
CA LEU A 264 19.93 15.35 14.47
C LEU A 264 21.11 16.32 14.59
N ARG A 265 22.16 15.96 15.34
CA ARG A 265 23.25 16.88 15.68
C ARG A 265 23.94 17.41 14.43
N GLY A 266 24.03 18.74 14.34
CA GLY A 266 24.69 19.42 13.24
C GLY A 266 23.96 19.36 11.89
N LYS A 267 22.75 18.76 11.85
CA LYS A 267 21.90 18.73 10.65
C LYS A 267 20.79 19.75 10.73
N ARG A 268 20.39 20.30 9.58
CA ARG A 268 19.19 21.13 9.49
C ARG A 268 17.98 20.26 9.17
N PHE A 269 17.07 20.13 10.13
CA PHE A 269 15.91 19.25 10.00
C PHE A 269 14.57 19.98 9.99
N LEU A 270 13.55 19.33 9.41
CA LEU A 270 12.14 19.64 9.61
C LEU A 270 11.43 18.41 10.21
N ILE A 271 10.90 18.56 11.42
CA ILE A 271 10.06 17.54 12.05
C ILE A 271 8.63 18.06 12.09
N VAL A 272 7.68 17.30 11.55
CA VAL A 272 6.25 17.58 11.66
C VAL A 272 5.65 16.71 12.77
N LEU A 273 5.03 17.34 13.76
CA LEU A 273 4.26 16.69 14.81
C LEU A 273 2.77 16.97 14.56
N ASP A 274 2.07 16.01 13.97
CA ASP A 274 0.68 16.14 13.55
C ASP A 274 -0.29 15.72 14.67
N ASP A 275 -1.35 16.52 14.86
CA ASP A 275 -2.45 16.41 15.84
C ASP A 275 -2.01 16.29 17.30
N VAL A 276 -1.22 17.26 17.80
CA VAL A 276 -0.77 17.25 19.20
C VAL A 276 -1.85 17.76 20.16
N TRP A 277 -2.12 16.99 21.20
CA TRP A 277 -3.14 17.27 22.22
C TRP A 277 -2.60 17.70 23.59
N ASN A 278 -1.34 17.40 23.89
CA ASN A 278 -0.77 17.58 25.23
C ASN A 278 -0.39 19.04 25.52
N ASP A 279 -0.95 19.61 26.59
CA ASP A 279 -0.61 20.94 27.10
C ASP A 279 0.31 20.91 28.33
N ASN A 280 0.86 19.74 28.67
CA ASN A 280 1.85 19.62 29.73
C ASN A 280 3.21 20.20 29.32
N ARG A 281 3.50 21.42 29.79
CA ARG A 281 4.76 22.12 29.52
C ARG A 281 6.01 21.32 29.89
N ARG A 282 5.99 20.50 30.95
CA ARG A 282 7.18 19.74 31.39
C ARG A 282 7.54 18.65 30.39
N GLU A 283 6.56 17.89 29.92
CA GLU A 283 6.77 16.83 28.94
C GLU A 283 7.22 17.39 27.59
N TRP A 284 6.65 18.54 27.19
CA TRP A 284 7.11 19.26 26.01
C TRP A 284 8.56 19.72 26.14
N LEU A 285 8.93 20.36 27.26
CA LEU A 285 10.32 20.79 27.50
C LEU A 285 11.30 19.61 27.50
N ASN A 286 10.87 18.44 27.98
CA ASN A 286 11.66 17.22 27.92
C ASN A 286 11.90 16.79 26.46
N LEU A 287 10.85 16.69 25.64
CA LEU A 287 10.98 16.40 24.21
C LEU A 287 11.86 17.43 23.49
N GLN A 288 11.63 18.73 23.76
CA GLN A 288 12.39 19.82 23.17
C GLN A 288 13.88 19.72 23.53
N GLY A 289 14.22 19.34 24.76
CA GLY A 289 15.60 19.11 25.19
C GLY A 289 16.34 18.09 24.32
N TYR A 290 15.65 17.06 23.84
CA TYR A 290 16.21 16.05 22.94
C TYR A 290 16.34 16.52 21.48
N LEU A 291 15.50 17.46 21.05
CA LEU A 291 15.48 17.96 19.66
C LEU A 291 16.38 19.19 19.47
N ASN A 292 16.77 19.87 20.54
CA ASN A 292 17.58 21.11 20.54
C ASN A 292 19.07 20.91 20.16
N CYS A 293 19.46 19.77 19.59
CA CYS A 293 20.84 19.54 19.11
C CYS A 293 21.04 19.84 17.61
N GLY A 294 19.98 20.21 16.89
CA GLY A 294 20.01 20.52 15.46
C GLY A 294 20.86 21.73 15.08
N ALA A 295 21.22 21.82 13.80
CA ALA A 295 21.87 23.01 13.25
C ALA A 295 20.91 24.20 13.19
N ARG A 296 21.47 25.42 13.24
CA ARG A 296 20.72 26.67 13.15
C ARG A 296 19.81 26.70 11.92
N GLY A 297 18.54 27.02 12.17
CA GLY A 297 17.48 27.02 11.17
C GLY A 297 16.69 25.71 11.07
N SER A 298 16.88 24.78 12.01
CA SER A 298 16.01 23.61 12.15
C SER A 298 14.62 24.03 12.60
N LYS A 299 13.58 23.35 12.11
CA LYS A 299 12.18 23.73 12.36
C LYS A 299 11.35 22.54 12.84
N ILE A 300 10.43 22.81 13.76
CA ILE A 300 9.39 21.87 14.18
C ILE A 300 8.03 22.46 13.82
N LEU A 301 7.32 21.81 12.90
CA LEU A 301 5.97 22.19 12.52
C LEU A 301 4.99 21.36 13.34
N VAL A 302 4.05 22.00 14.03
CA VAL A 302 3.07 21.29 14.87
C VAL A 302 1.68 21.58 14.35
N THR A 303 0.78 20.60 14.27
CA THR A 303 -0.65 20.86 14.09
C THR A 303 -1.39 20.54 15.38
N THR A 304 -2.35 21.38 15.77
CA THR A 304 -3.17 21.15 16.97
C THR A 304 -4.55 21.78 16.83
N ARG A 305 -5.52 21.24 17.57
CA ARG A 305 -6.86 21.84 17.70
C ARG A 305 -6.93 22.88 18.81
N SER A 306 -5.97 22.88 19.73
CA SER A 306 -6.03 23.70 20.94
C SER A 306 -5.06 24.89 20.90
N PRO A 307 -5.57 26.13 21.04
CA PRO A 307 -4.72 27.29 21.27
C PRO A 307 -3.89 27.19 22.55
N SER A 308 -4.34 26.46 23.59
CA SER A 308 -3.56 26.30 24.83
C SER A 308 -2.31 25.45 24.61
N VAL A 309 -2.43 24.38 23.82
CA VAL A 309 -1.31 23.51 23.42
C VAL A 309 -0.29 24.32 22.60
N ALA A 310 -0.75 25.09 21.63
CA ALA A 310 0.12 25.94 20.81
C ALA A 310 0.90 26.97 21.66
N LYS A 311 0.21 27.67 22.57
CA LYS A 311 0.84 28.63 23.49
C LYS A 311 1.83 27.97 24.45
N THR A 312 1.60 26.70 24.77
CA THR A 312 2.51 25.89 25.58
C THR A 312 3.79 25.57 24.81
N MET A 313 3.79 25.59 23.47
CA MET A 313 4.95 25.23 22.65
C MET A 313 5.72 26.43 22.12
N ALA A 314 5.00 27.46 21.65
CA ALA A 314 5.57 28.64 21.01
C ALA A 314 4.78 29.92 21.34
N ALA A 315 5.46 31.07 21.25
CA ALA A 315 4.84 32.38 21.46
C ALA A 315 3.88 32.76 20.32
N ASN A 316 4.22 32.39 19.09
CA ASN A 316 3.45 32.68 17.88
C ASN A 316 2.94 31.37 17.26
N TYR A 317 1.76 31.41 16.66
CA TYR A 317 1.18 30.29 15.92
C TYR A 317 0.32 30.78 14.75
N HIS A 318 0.19 29.97 13.72
CA HIS A 318 -0.69 30.22 12.58
C HIS A 318 -2.12 29.79 12.92
N LYS A 319 -3.06 30.74 13.00
CA LYS A 319 -4.48 30.43 13.17
C LYS A 319 -5.11 30.17 11.80
N LEU A 320 -5.43 28.91 11.52
CA LEU A 320 -6.07 28.51 10.27
C LEU A 320 -7.57 28.87 10.29
N SER A 321 -8.02 29.60 9.29
CA SER A 321 -9.44 29.98 9.12
C SER A 321 -10.21 29.01 8.22
N GLY A 322 -11.54 29.08 8.29
CA GLY A 322 -12.43 28.47 7.31
C GLY A 322 -12.14 28.97 5.90
N LEU A 323 -12.55 28.18 4.90
CA LEU A 323 -12.49 28.58 3.49
C LEU A 323 -13.40 29.78 3.24
N SER A 324 -13.03 30.63 2.28
CA SER A 324 -13.92 31.71 1.82
C SER A 324 -15.20 31.15 1.20
N GLU A 325 -16.20 32.01 1.01
CA GLU A 325 -17.47 31.63 0.38
C GLU A 325 -17.24 31.01 -1.01
N MET A 326 -16.44 31.65 -1.85
CA MET A 326 -16.14 31.16 -3.20
C MET A 326 -15.41 29.81 -3.20
N GLU A 327 -14.41 29.64 -2.34
CA GLU A 327 -13.68 28.38 -2.20
C GLU A 327 -14.56 27.26 -1.65
N SER A 328 -15.44 27.59 -0.71
CA SER A 328 -16.38 26.65 -0.11
C SER A 328 -17.44 26.19 -1.09
N LEU A 329 -18.01 27.11 -1.88
CA LEU A 329 -18.95 26.79 -2.96
C LEU A 329 -18.26 25.92 -4.02
N SER A 330 -17.05 26.28 -4.44
CA SER A 330 -16.26 25.48 -5.39
C SER A 330 -16.02 24.07 -4.86
N LEU A 331 -15.65 23.92 -3.58
CA LEU A 331 -15.48 22.62 -2.94
C LEU A 331 -16.80 21.84 -2.88
N LEU A 332 -17.91 22.47 -2.47
CA LEU A 332 -19.22 21.82 -2.39
C LEU A 332 -19.66 21.26 -3.76
N MET A 333 -19.55 22.09 -4.81
CA MET A 333 -19.96 21.72 -6.16
C MET A 333 -19.09 20.61 -6.73
N ARG A 334 -17.79 20.70 -6.51
CA ARG A 334 -16.86 19.63 -6.89
C ARG A 334 -17.22 18.30 -6.21
N MET A 335 -17.53 18.33 -4.92
CA MET A 335 -17.89 17.13 -4.16
C MET A 335 -19.25 16.57 -4.57
N ALA A 336 -20.17 17.43 -5.01
CA ALA A 336 -21.45 17.05 -5.61
C ALA A 336 -21.35 16.65 -7.10
N MET A 337 -20.14 16.63 -7.68
CA MET A 337 -19.87 16.37 -9.11
C MET A 337 -20.66 17.26 -10.07
N LYS A 338 -20.93 18.51 -9.68
CA LYS A 338 -21.55 19.52 -10.55
C LYS A 338 -20.49 20.19 -11.41
N GLN A 339 -20.77 20.39 -12.69
CA GLN A 339 -19.94 21.24 -13.55
C GLN A 339 -20.07 22.71 -13.14
N ASP A 340 -19.04 23.51 -13.45
CA ASP A 340 -18.99 24.92 -13.04
C ASP A 340 -20.17 25.77 -13.56
N ASP A 341 -20.86 25.32 -14.59
CA ASP A 341 -22.00 26.04 -15.18
C ASP A 341 -23.37 25.52 -14.69
N GLU A 342 -23.44 24.32 -14.10
CA GLU A 342 -24.71 23.72 -13.64
C GLU A 342 -25.28 24.39 -12.37
N TRP A 343 -24.43 24.95 -11.51
CA TRP A 343 -24.84 25.49 -10.22
C TRP A 343 -25.08 27.00 -10.22
N LYS A 344 -24.68 27.70 -11.29
CA LYS A 344 -24.84 29.17 -11.44
C LYS A 344 -26.29 29.61 -11.71
N ASN A 345 -27.27 28.69 -11.62
CA ASN A 345 -28.67 29.10 -11.60
C ASN A 345 -29.01 29.71 -10.23
N GLN A 346 -29.91 30.71 -10.20
CA GLN A 346 -30.17 31.49 -8.97
C GLN A 346 -30.66 30.64 -7.79
N ASN A 347 -31.36 29.54 -8.05
CA ASN A 347 -31.91 28.67 -7.01
C ASN A 347 -30.84 27.80 -6.33
N LEU A 348 -30.01 27.08 -7.10
CA LEU A 348 -28.96 26.22 -6.55
C LEU A 348 -27.87 27.04 -5.87
N GLU A 349 -27.50 28.19 -6.44
CA GLU A 349 -26.55 29.11 -5.80
C GLU A 349 -27.07 29.57 -4.42
N THR A 350 -28.35 29.92 -4.32
CA THR A 350 -28.97 30.32 -3.04
C THR A 350 -28.97 29.16 -2.04
N ILE A 351 -29.32 27.95 -2.47
CA ILE A 351 -29.32 26.78 -1.59
C ILE A 351 -27.89 26.44 -1.14
N ALA A 352 -26.91 26.52 -2.04
CA ALA A 352 -25.51 26.26 -1.76
C ALA A 352 -24.92 27.27 -0.75
N LYS A 353 -25.29 28.55 -0.85
CA LYS A 353 -24.91 29.58 0.12
C LYS A 353 -25.44 29.28 1.51
N ASP A 354 -26.70 28.82 1.61
CA ASP A 354 -27.27 28.44 2.91
C ASP A 354 -26.58 27.21 3.52
N ILE A 355 -26.23 26.22 2.69
CA ILE A 355 -25.44 25.06 3.12
C ILE A 355 -24.06 25.49 3.63
N PHE A 356 -23.38 26.40 2.92
CA PHE A 356 -22.09 26.95 3.32
C PHE A 356 -22.17 27.72 4.64
N ASN A 357 -23.15 28.61 4.80
CA ASN A 357 -23.35 29.40 6.02
C ASN A 357 -23.48 28.48 7.24
N LYS A 358 -23.99 27.26 7.05
CA LYS A 358 -24.09 26.26 8.11
C LYS A 358 -22.79 25.50 8.40
N CYS A 359 -21.88 25.43 7.44
CA CYS A 359 -20.59 24.74 7.58
C CYS A 359 -19.47 25.65 8.08
N VAL A 360 -19.67 26.98 8.12
CA VAL A 360 -18.70 27.98 8.56
C VAL A 360 -17.33 27.83 7.86
N GLY A 361 -17.35 27.44 6.59
CA GLY A 361 -16.14 27.23 5.78
C GLY A 361 -15.29 26.02 6.17
N VAL A 362 -15.79 25.07 6.95
CA VAL A 362 -15.06 23.84 7.30
C VAL A 362 -15.04 22.85 6.13
N PRO A 363 -13.87 22.57 5.50
CA PRO A 363 -13.77 21.69 4.34
C PRO A 363 -14.38 20.30 4.56
N LEU A 364 -14.13 19.66 5.70
CA LEU A 364 -14.66 18.32 5.96
C LEU A 364 -16.20 18.30 5.99
N ALA A 365 -16.84 19.30 6.59
CA ALA A 365 -18.30 19.41 6.61
C ALA A 365 -18.86 19.68 5.21
N ILE A 366 -18.23 20.58 4.45
CA ILE A 366 -18.59 20.89 3.06
C ILE A 366 -18.49 19.64 2.18
N THR A 367 -17.37 18.91 2.27
CA THR A 367 -17.17 17.65 1.55
C THR A 367 -18.24 16.64 1.91
N THR A 368 -18.53 16.51 3.19
CA THR A 368 -19.56 15.60 3.69
C THR A 368 -20.94 15.90 3.09
N PHE A 369 -21.36 17.18 3.07
CA PHE A 369 -22.63 17.57 2.46
C PHE A 369 -22.65 17.41 0.94
N GLY A 370 -21.59 17.80 0.25
CA GLY A 370 -21.49 17.62 -1.21
C GLY A 370 -21.62 16.14 -1.60
N ARG A 371 -20.91 15.25 -0.90
CA ARG A 371 -21.02 13.80 -1.11
C ARG A 371 -22.40 13.25 -0.71
N LEU A 372 -23.01 13.75 0.36
CA LEU A 372 -24.36 13.34 0.76
C LEU A 372 -25.38 13.69 -0.34
N LEU A 373 -25.33 14.90 -0.86
CA LEU A 373 -26.26 15.39 -1.90
C LEU A 373 -26.07 14.63 -3.22
N LEU A 374 -24.84 14.27 -3.57
CA LEU A 374 -24.54 13.40 -4.71
C LEU A 374 -25.29 12.06 -4.61
N HIS A 375 -25.32 11.44 -3.43
CA HIS A 375 -25.98 10.15 -3.21
C HIS A 375 -27.49 10.26 -2.95
N ARG A 376 -28.04 11.48 -2.80
CA ARG A 376 -29.48 11.74 -2.61
C ARG A 376 -30.22 12.05 -3.91
N GLY A 377 -29.62 11.72 -5.06
CA GLY A 377 -30.19 11.95 -6.40
C GLY A 377 -29.70 13.23 -7.08
N ASN A 378 -29.01 14.13 -6.35
CA ASN A 378 -28.36 15.33 -6.88
C ASN A 378 -29.27 16.25 -7.73
N THR A 379 -30.57 16.32 -7.41
CA THR A 379 -31.56 17.18 -8.05
C THR A 379 -31.84 18.43 -7.22
N GLU A 380 -32.27 19.52 -7.87
CA GLU A 380 -32.60 20.79 -7.18
C GLU A 380 -33.67 20.62 -6.09
N GLU A 381 -34.66 19.76 -6.33
CA GLU A 381 -35.74 19.44 -5.38
C GLU A 381 -35.21 18.79 -4.09
N GLU A 382 -34.26 17.87 -4.23
CA GLU A 382 -33.65 17.18 -3.08
C GLU A 382 -32.71 18.10 -2.29
N TRP A 383 -32.01 19.01 -2.97
CA TRP A 383 -31.23 20.08 -2.34
C TRP A 383 -32.13 21.02 -1.52
N LEU A 384 -33.27 21.46 -2.09
CA LEU A 384 -34.24 22.31 -1.41
C LEU A 384 -34.87 21.60 -0.21
N ARG A 385 -35.20 20.31 -0.35
CA ARG A 385 -35.71 19.47 0.75
C ARG A 385 -34.68 19.35 1.88
N PHE A 386 -33.42 19.11 1.55
CA PHE A 386 -32.32 19.03 2.52
C PHE A 386 -32.18 20.34 3.30
N LYS A 387 -32.15 21.48 2.60
CA LYS A 387 -32.09 22.82 3.21
C LYS A 387 -33.25 23.05 4.19
N ASN A 388 -34.49 22.82 3.74
CA ASN A 388 -35.67 23.22 4.50
C ASN A 388 -36.00 22.30 5.69
N LYS A 389 -35.53 21.05 5.70
CA LYS A 389 -35.83 20.08 6.77
C LYS A 389 -34.59 19.75 7.60
N ASP A 390 -33.55 19.23 6.95
CA ASP A 390 -32.44 18.57 7.63
C ASP A 390 -31.42 19.60 8.11
N LEU A 391 -31.04 20.54 7.25
CA LEU A 391 -30.10 21.61 7.56
C LEU A 391 -30.67 22.60 8.60
N ALA A 392 -31.97 22.89 8.54
CA ALA A 392 -32.66 23.79 9.46
C ALA A 392 -32.65 23.31 10.93
N ARG A 393 -32.56 21.99 11.16
CA ARG A 393 -32.54 21.38 12.50
C ARG A 393 -31.18 21.43 13.18
N LEU A 394 -30.10 21.70 12.43
CA LEU A 394 -28.76 21.74 12.99
C LEU A 394 -28.60 22.96 13.92
N PRO A 395 -27.87 22.85 15.04
CA PRO A 395 -27.53 23.99 15.87
C PRO A 395 -26.65 25.00 15.11
N GLN A 396 -26.66 26.27 15.53
CA GLN A 396 -25.85 27.35 14.94
C GLN A 396 -24.45 27.47 15.56
N ASN A 397 -24.00 26.48 16.34
CA ASN A 397 -22.74 26.61 17.07
C ASN A 397 -21.54 26.57 16.10
N GLU A 398 -20.77 27.66 16.04
CA GLU A 398 -19.70 27.84 15.05
C GLU A 398 -18.47 26.95 15.32
N ASP A 399 -18.31 26.46 16.55
CA ASP A 399 -17.15 25.68 16.98
C ASP A 399 -17.36 24.15 16.96
N ASP A 400 -18.59 23.66 16.70
CA ASP A 400 -18.90 22.22 16.72
C ASP A 400 -19.40 21.71 15.36
N ILE A 401 -18.53 20.95 14.69
CA ILE A 401 -18.81 20.37 13.37
C ILE A 401 -19.56 19.03 13.46
N MET A 402 -19.64 18.42 14.65
CA MET A 402 -20.18 17.06 14.83
C MET A 402 -21.64 16.93 14.39
N PRO A 403 -22.54 17.91 14.61
CA PRO A 403 -23.90 17.85 14.09
C PRO A 403 -23.95 17.74 12.56
N SER A 404 -23.07 18.46 11.85
CA SER A 404 -22.95 18.40 10.40
C SER A 404 -22.45 17.04 9.91
N LEU A 405 -21.41 16.49 10.55
CA LEU A 405 -20.92 15.15 10.23
C LEU A 405 -21.96 14.06 10.55
N ARG A 406 -22.74 14.22 11.63
CA ARG A 406 -23.77 13.26 12.02
C ARG A 406 -24.86 13.09 10.97
N LEU A 407 -25.18 14.11 10.17
CA LEU A 407 -26.11 13.96 9.05
C LEU A 407 -25.62 12.92 8.04
N SER A 408 -24.32 12.85 7.77
CA SER A 408 -23.75 11.85 6.85
C SER A 408 -24.01 10.42 7.29
N TYR A 409 -23.98 10.18 8.61
CA TYR A 409 -24.32 8.90 9.21
C TYR A 409 -25.84 8.64 9.21
N VAL A 410 -26.66 9.65 9.51
CA VAL A 410 -28.13 9.51 9.49
C VAL A 410 -28.61 9.05 8.12
N PHE A 411 -28.05 9.65 7.05
CA PHE A 411 -28.35 9.33 5.66
C PHE A 411 -27.51 8.18 5.08
N LEU A 412 -26.69 7.52 5.90
CA LEU A 412 -25.97 6.33 5.48
C LEU A 412 -26.98 5.15 5.33
N PRO A 413 -26.90 4.33 4.28
CA PRO A 413 -27.73 3.14 4.17
C PRO A 413 -27.61 2.22 5.39
N SER A 414 -28.72 1.59 5.78
CA SER A 414 -28.77 0.77 7.01
C SER A 414 -27.77 -0.38 7.02
N TYR A 415 -27.40 -0.92 5.85
CA TYR A 415 -26.39 -1.98 5.72
C TYR A 415 -24.93 -1.48 5.91
N LEU A 416 -24.65 -0.19 5.74
CA LEU A 416 -23.32 0.40 5.96
C LEU A 416 -23.12 0.92 7.38
N LYS A 417 -24.20 1.26 8.09
CA LYS A 417 -24.13 1.77 9.47
C LYS A 417 -23.35 0.85 10.43
N PRO A 418 -23.56 -0.49 10.47
CA PRO A 418 -22.79 -1.39 11.33
C PRO A 418 -21.32 -1.46 10.90
N CYS A 419 -21.06 -1.43 9.59
CA CYS A 419 -19.70 -1.45 9.04
C CYS A 419 -18.89 -0.23 9.48
N PHE A 420 -19.49 0.97 9.43
CA PHE A 420 -18.88 2.20 9.90
C PHE A 420 -18.71 2.23 11.42
N ALA A 421 -19.73 1.87 12.19
CA ALA A 421 -19.67 1.83 13.66
C ALA A 421 -18.57 0.89 14.17
N TYR A 422 -18.39 -0.25 13.51
CA TYR A 422 -17.36 -1.22 13.83
C TYR A 422 -15.94 -0.65 13.72
N CYS A 423 -15.73 0.39 12.91
CA CYS A 423 -14.44 1.06 12.78
C CYS A 423 -13.97 1.74 14.07
N LYS A 424 -14.86 2.02 15.04
CA LYS A 424 -14.50 2.52 16.39
C LYS A 424 -13.47 1.62 17.09
N LEU A 425 -13.50 0.32 16.80
CA LEU A 425 -12.59 -0.67 17.41
C LEU A 425 -11.13 -0.44 17.04
N PHE A 426 -10.85 0.30 15.97
CA PHE A 426 -9.51 0.68 15.60
C PHE A 426 -9.14 2.02 16.26
N PRO A 427 -7.88 2.22 16.66
CA PRO A 427 -7.43 3.50 17.18
C PRO A 427 -7.56 4.61 16.15
N LYS A 428 -7.51 5.84 16.65
CA LYS A 428 -7.28 7.02 15.82
C LYS A 428 -5.96 6.88 15.07
N ASP A 429 -5.94 7.38 13.84
CA ASP A 429 -4.81 7.32 12.90
C ASP A 429 -4.31 5.91 12.51
N TYR A 430 -5.02 4.85 12.91
CA TYR A 430 -4.67 3.49 12.55
C TYR A 430 -4.73 3.29 11.03
N GLU A 431 -3.66 2.72 10.46
CA GLU A 431 -3.63 2.32 9.05
C GLU A 431 -4.49 1.08 8.84
N LEU A 432 -5.66 1.30 8.24
CA LEU A 432 -6.61 0.24 7.94
C LEU A 432 -6.20 -0.46 6.65
N ASP A 433 -6.15 -1.79 6.72
CA ASP A 433 -6.17 -2.67 5.54
C ASP A 433 -7.64 -2.94 5.16
N PRO A 434 -8.12 -2.46 3.99
CA PRO A 434 -9.50 -2.67 3.57
C PRO A 434 -9.91 -4.15 3.52
N ALA A 435 -9.02 -5.04 3.13
CA ALA A 435 -9.31 -6.47 3.08
C ALA A 435 -9.51 -7.04 4.49
N GLN A 436 -8.69 -6.62 5.46
CA GLN A 436 -8.88 -6.99 6.86
C GLN A 436 -10.22 -6.50 7.39
N LEU A 437 -10.59 -5.25 7.10
CA LEU A 437 -11.84 -4.65 7.54
C LEU A 437 -13.06 -5.39 6.97
N ILE A 438 -13.03 -5.70 5.68
CA ILE A 438 -14.10 -6.47 5.01
C ILE A 438 -14.23 -7.88 5.61
N ARG A 439 -13.12 -8.59 5.87
CA ARG A 439 -13.15 -9.92 6.54
C ARG A 439 -13.84 -9.85 7.90
N LEU A 440 -13.60 -8.79 8.67
CA LEU A 440 -14.25 -8.59 9.96
C LEU A 440 -15.75 -8.31 9.80
N TRP A 441 -16.16 -7.49 8.83
CA TRP A 441 -17.58 -7.25 8.53
C TRP A 441 -18.31 -8.53 8.09
N VAL A 442 -17.65 -9.36 7.29
CA VAL A 442 -18.17 -10.68 6.87
C VAL A 442 -18.33 -11.59 8.09
N ALA A 443 -17.31 -11.70 8.95
CA ALA A 443 -17.37 -12.52 10.16
C ALA A 443 -18.50 -12.10 11.11
N GLN A 444 -18.78 -10.80 11.23
CA GLN A 444 -19.90 -10.31 12.04
C GLN A 444 -21.27 -10.52 11.38
N GLY A 445 -21.33 -10.77 10.08
CA GLY A 445 -22.58 -10.90 9.32
C GLY A 445 -23.18 -9.56 8.88
N PHE A 446 -22.36 -8.52 8.75
CA PHE A 446 -22.83 -7.20 8.29
C PHE A 446 -23.06 -7.15 6.78
N ILE A 447 -22.36 -8.01 6.02
CA ILE A 447 -22.48 -8.07 4.56
C ILE A 447 -23.65 -8.98 4.15
N LYS A 448 -24.57 -8.44 3.34
CA LYS A 448 -25.77 -9.15 2.86
C LYS A 448 -25.71 -9.40 1.35
N VAL A 449 -25.87 -10.65 0.92
CA VAL A 449 -26.01 -11.02 -0.49
C VAL A 449 -27.50 -11.15 -0.82
N GLN A 450 -27.94 -10.52 -1.90
CA GLN A 450 -29.29 -10.71 -2.43
C GLN A 450 -29.41 -12.10 -3.04
N ARG A 451 -30.53 -12.80 -2.80
CA ARG A 451 -30.72 -14.23 -3.13
C ARG A 451 -30.53 -14.61 -4.62
N ASN A 452 -30.43 -13.64 -5.53
CA ASN A 452 -30.36 -13.85 -6.97
C ASN A 452 -29.04 -13.40 -7.62
N ASN A 453 -28.05 -12.93 -6.85
CA ASN A 453 -26.74 -12.52 -7.39
C ASN A 453 -25.69 -13.62 -7.17
N GLU A 454 -24.92 -13.95 -8.21
CA GLU A 454 -23.75 -14.85 -8.14
C GLU A 454 -22.52 -14.19 -7.47
N GLU A 455 -22.70 -13.04 -6.79
CA GLU A 455 -21.61 -12.28 -6.18
C GLU A 455 -21.14 -12.89 -4.84
N THR A 456 -19.83 -12.92 -4.62
CA THR A 456 -19.24 -13.37 -3.37
C THR A 456 -19.39 -12.33 -2.25
N LEU A 457 -19.32 -12.75 -0.97
CA LEU A 457 -19.40 -11.82 0.17
C LEU A 457 -18.27 -10.78 0.14
N GLU A 458 -17.09 -11.17 -0.33
CA GLU A 458 -15.91 -10.31 -0.42
C GLU A 458 -16.12 -9.21 -1.47
N ASN A 459 -16.78 -9.52 -2.60
CA ASN A 459 -17.10 -8.53 -3.63
C ASN A 459 -18.17 -7.55 -3.14
N VAL A 460 -19.21 -8.02 -2.47
CA VAL A 460 -20.22 -7.14 -1.86
C VAL A 460 -19.59 -6.27 -0.76
N GLY A 461 -18.70 -6.84 0.05
CA GLY A 461 -17.93 -6.12 1.07
C GLY A 461 -17.02 -5.05 0.45
N GLN A 462 -16.38 -5.34 -0.69
CA GLN A 462 -15.59 -4.36 -1.43
C GLN A 462 -16.45 -3.21 -1.94
N GLN A 463 -17.67 -3.49 -2.41
CA GLN A 463 -18.62 -2.44 -2.83
C GLN A 463 -19.05 -1.59 -1.63
N TYR A 464 -19.32 -2.20 -0.47
CA TYR A 464 -19.65 -1.46 0.76
C TYR A 464 -18.49 -0.54 1.19
N PHE A 465 -17.26 -1.05 1.13
CA PHE A 465 -16.07 -0.26 1.40
C PHE A 465 -15.94 0.91 0.41
N GLN A 466 -16.09 0.65 -0.89
CA GLN A 466 -16.02 1.69 -1.93
C GLN A 466 -17.10 2.76 -1.78
N GLU A 467 -18.30 2.41 -1.30
CA GLU A 467 -19.34 3.40 -1.02
C GLU A 467 -19.01 4.26 0.21
N LEU A 468 -18.42 3.69 1.25
CA LEU A 468 -17.92 4.49 2.38
C LEU A 468 -16.79 5.44 1.94
N VAL A 469 -15.90 4.98 1.06
CA VAL A 469 -14.86 5.81 0.42
C VAL A 469 -15.49 6.92 -0.43
N SER A 470 -16.49 6.62 -1.27
CA SER A 470 -17.15 7.62 -2.12
C SER A 470 -17.88 8.69 -1.29
N ARG A 471 -18.32 8.33 -0.07
CA ARG A 471 -18.93 9.24 0.91
C ARG A 471 -17.90 9.96 1.79
N SER A 472 -16.60 9.79 1.54
CA SER A 472 -15.49 10.43 2.27
C SER A 472 -15.36 10.05 3.74
N PHE A 473 -15.80 8.84 4.11
CA PHE A 473 -15.60 8.29 5.46
C PHE A 473 -14.14 7.81 5.69
N PHE A 474 -13.42 7.54 4.61
CA PHE A 474 -11.99 7.19 4.61
C PHE A 474 -11.18 8.20 3.79
N GLN A 475 -9.93 8.37 4.17
CA GLN A 475 -8.95 9.26 3.54
C GLN A 475 -7.61 8.54 3.33
N ASP A 476 -6.64 9.22 2.72
CA ASP A 476 -5.26 8.73 2.53
C ASP A 476 -5.19 7.36 1.85
N LEU A 477 -5.92 7.22 0.73
CA LEU A 477 -5.98 5.97 0.00
C LEU A 477 -4.65 5.70 -0.70
N GLU A 478 -4.00 4.59 -0.35
CA GLU A 478 -2.90 4.02 -1.11
C GLU A 478 -3.46 2.93 -2.02
N CYS A 479 -3.14 3.01 -3.32
CA CYS A 479 -3.56 2.01 -4.29
C CYS A 479 -2.39 1.17 -4.79
N ASP A 480 -2.64 -0.11 -5.07
CA ASP A 480 -1.71 -0.94 -5.84
C ASP A 480 -1.66 -0.52 -7.32
N ILE A 481 -0.75 -1.15 -8.07
CA ILE A 481 -0.59 -0.96 -9.52
C ILE A 481 -1.84 -1.32 -10.35
N LEU A 482 -2.79 -2.05 -9.77
CA LEU A 482 -4.07 -2.42 -10.39
C LEU A 482 -5.19 -1.44 -10.01
N GLY A 483 -4.90 -0.43 -9.18
CA GLY A 483 -5.86 0.58 -8.71
C GLY A 483 -6.69 0.15 -7.51
N ASN A 484 -6.39 -0.99 -6.87
CA ASN A 484 -7.09 -1.43 -5.66
C ASN A 484 -6.52 -0.70 -4.43
N VAL A 485 -7.41 -0.21 -3.56
CA VAL A 485 -7.00 0.40 -2.29
C VAL A 485 -6.40 -0.67 -1.38
N ILE A 486 -5.12 -0.52 -1.02
CA ILE A 486 -4.38 -1.42 -0.13
C ILE A 486 -4.24 -0.87 1.29
N ARG A 487 -4.32 0.45 1.46
CA ARG A 487 -4.34 1.11 2.77
C ARG A 487 -5.22 2.34 2.76
N CYS A 488 -5.84 2.64 3.88
CA CYS A 488 -6.54 3.90 4.11
C CYS A 488 -6.51 4.29 5.60
N LYS A 489 -6.96 5.50 5.90
CA LYS A 489 -7.15 5.99 7.28
C LYS A 489 -8.58 6.49 7.46
N MET A 490 -9.09 6.41 8.67
CA MET A 490 -10.31 7.12 9.07
C MET A 490 -9.90 8.46 9.68
N HIS A 491 -10.50 9.56 9.23
CA HIS A 491 -10.25 10.87 9.84
C HIS A 491 -10.72 10.85 11.30
N ASP A 492 -10.00 11.47 12.22
CA ASP A 492 -10.35 11.46 13.66
C ASP A 492 -11.77 11.89 13.99
N LEU A 493 -12.31 12.92 13.34
CA LEU A 493 -13.70 13.35 13.53
C LEU A 493 -14.72 12.35 12.98
N MET A 494 -14.35 11.56 11.97
CA MET A 494 -15.15 10.40 11.54
C MET A 494 -15.03 9.26 12.55
N HIS A 495 -13.87 9.10 13.20
CA HIS A 495 -13.70 8.18 14.32
C HIS A 495 -14.51 8.63 15.56
N ASP A 496 -14.49 9.92 15.91
CA ASP A 496 -15.32 10.53 16.95
C ASP A 496 -16.81 10.36 16.64
N LEU A 497 -17.18 10.48 15.35
CA LEU A 497 -18.53 10.19 14.89
C LEU A 497 -18.86 8.72 15.09
N ALA A 498 -17.99 7.80 14.66
CA ALA A 498 -18.14 6.36 14.87
C ALA A 498 -18.30 6.03 16.37
N GLU A 499 -17.53 6.69 17.24
CA GLU A 499 -17.62 6.59 18.69
C GLU A 499 -18.96 7.09 19.23
N SER A 500 -19.44 8.24 18.74
CA SER A 500 -20.72 8.83 19.17
C SER A 500 -21.95 8.03 18.72
N VAL A 501 -21.84 7.28 17.62
CA VAL A 501 -22.96 6.48 17.10
C VAL A 501 -22.92 5.05 17.62
N ALA A 502 -21.73 4.50 17.86
CA ALA A 502 -21.53 3.18 18.44
C ALA A 502 -21.99 3.17 19.90
N ASP A 503 -23.05 2.43 20.17
CA ASP A 503 -23.58 2.19 21.51
C ASP A 503 -22.52 1.52 22.43
N GLU A 504 -22.88 1.25 23.68
CA GLU A 504 -22.03 0.58 24.70
C GLU A 504 -21.54 -0.82 24.27
N ASP A 505 -22.11 -1.38 23.19
CA ASP A 505 -21.77 -2.69 22.61
C ASP A 505 -20.34 -2.78 22.04
N TRP A 506 -19.68 -1.63 21.74
CA TRP A 506 -18.32 -1.58 21.21
C TRP A 506 -17.36 -0.82 22.12
N ILE A 507 -16.32 -1.50 22.57
CA ILE A 507 -15.29 -0.93 23.44
C ILE A 507 -13.91 -1.10 22.81
N ALA A 508 -13.19 0.01 22.68
CA ALA A 508 -11.75 0.00 22.42
C ALA A 508 -11.05 0.30 23.74
N ILE A 509 -10.22 -0.64 24.21
CA ILE A 509 -9.45 -0.54 25.45
C ILE A 509 -8.00 -0.27 25.09
N ASP A 510 -7.47 0.82 25.63
CA ASP A 510 -6.06 1.15 25.55
C ASP A 510 -5.39 0.88 26.91
N THR A 511 -4.66 -0.24 27.02
CA THR A 511 -4.03 -0.62 28.30
C THR A 511 -2.76 0.17 28.62
N SER A 512 -2.35 1.12 27.76
CA SER A 512 -1.24 2.03 28.09
C SER A 512 -1.58 3.01 29.21
N LYS A 513 -2.87 3.19 29.55
CA LYS A 513 -3.34 3.97 30.71
C LYS A 513 -3.57 3.06 31.93
N PRO A 514 -2.70 3.09 32.97
CA PRO A 514 -2.96 2.35 34.19
C PRO A 514 -4.17 2.94 34.93
N GLY A 515 -5.19 2.11 35.19
CA GLY A 515 -6.32 2.48 36.06
C GLY A 515 -7.74 2.45 35.46
N GLN A 516 -7.94 2.01 34.21
CA GLN A 516 -9.30 1.86 33.68
C GLN A 516 -10.05 0.65 34.29
N VAL A 517 -10.94 1.00 35.24
CA VAL A 517 -12.38 0.68 35.48
C VAL A 517 -12.91 -0.70 35.06
N ASP A 518 -13.86 -1.21 35.85
CA ASP A 518 -14.79 -2.29 35.50
C ASP A 518 -15.26 -2.15 34.05
N LEU A 519 -15.04 -3.20 33.26
CA LEU A 519 -15.37 -3.19 31.85
C LEU A 519 -16.89 -3.39 31.68
N PRO A 520 -17.63 -2.49 31.01
CA PRO A 520 -19.06 -2.62 30.74
C PRO A 520 -19.42 -3.93 30.00
N GLU A 521 -20.70 -4.31 29.99
CA GLU A 521 -21.18 -5.42 29.16
C GLU A 521 -21.10 -5.05 27.67
N ALA A 522 -20.00 -5.43 27.00
CA ALA A 522 -19.80 -5.19 25.57
C ALA A 522 -19.79 -6.49 24.75
N ARG A 523 -20.22 -6.37 23.49
CA ARG A 523 -20.25 -7.47 22.51
C ARG A 523 -19.02 -7.46 21.61
N HIS A 524 -18.40 -6.32 21.38
CA HIS A 524 -17.21 -6.20 20.54
C HIS A 524 -16.13 -5.44 21.30
N GLU A 525 -14.95 -6.03 21.40
CA GLU A 525 -13.83 -5.45 22.12
C GLU A 525 -12.55 -5.43 21.28
N SER A 526 -11.80 -4.34 21.40
CA SER A 526 -10.47 -4.18 20.82
C SER A 526 -9.49 -3.80 21.91
N ILE A 527 -8.32 -4.45 21.93
CA ILE A 527 -7.28 -4.25 22.92
C ILE A 527 -5.96 -4.02 22.16
N LEU A 528 -5.55 -2.77 22.05
CA LEU A 528 -4.49 -2.40 21.10
C LEU A 528 -3.06 -2.70 21.58
N ALA A 529 -2.87 -2.68 22.90
CA ALA A 529 -1.63 -3.03 23.54
C ALA A 529 -1.99 -3.80 24.79
N MET A 530 -1.31 -4.91 25.06
CA MET A 530 -1.48 -5.66 26.30
C MET A 530 -0.17 -5.68 27.07
N LYS A 531 -0.06 -4.83 28.10
CA LYS A 531 1.04 -4.89 29.07
C LYS A 531 0.75 -5.85 30.24
N ASP A 532 -0.53 -5.98 30.61
CA ASP A 532 -1.00 -6.87 31.68
C ASP A 532 -2.05 -7.87 31.17
N HIS A 533 -1.72 -9.16 31.28
CA HIS A 533 -2.53 -10.29 30.85
C HIS A 533 -3.72 -10.60 31.78
N ASN A 534 -3.75 -10.05 33.01
CA ASN A 534 -4.88 -10.20 33.91
C ASN A 534 -6.14 -9.48 33.42
N GLN A 535 -6.01 -8.52 32.49
CA GLN A 535 -7.16 -7.83 31.89
C GLN A 535 -8.04 -8.78 31.07
N LEU A 536 -7.48 -9.78 30.38
CA LEU A 536 -8.27 -10.79 29.66
C LEU A 536 -9.08 -11.70 30.60
N LYS A 537 -8.65 -11.87 31.85
CA LYS A 537 -9.43 -12.61 32.87
C LYS A 537 -10.66 -11.83 33.31
N LYS A 538 -10.67 -10.49 33.19
CA LYS A 538 -11.86 -9.67 33.49
C LYS A 538 -12.95 -9.78 32.43
N LEU A 539 -12.61 -10.34 31.27
CA LEU A 539 -13.56 -10.63 30.19
C LEU A 539 -14.26 -11.99 30.37
N LYS A 540 -13.94 -12.69 31.44
CA LYS A 540 -14.57 -13.95 31.80
C LYS A 540 -16.09 -13.74 31.94
N ASP A 541 -16.86 -14.67 31.39
CA ASP A 541 -18.33 -14.70 31.40
C ASP A 541 -19.02 -13.64 30.53
N LYS A 542 -18.27 -12.81 29.79
CA LYS A 542 -18.83 -11.86 28.81
C LYS A 542 -19.13 -12.53 27.46
N LYS A 543 -20.24 -12.14 26.83
CA LYS A 543 -20.67 -12.65 25.52
C LYS A 543 -20.02 -11.90 24.34
N ILE A 544 -18.69 -11.90 24.30
CA ILE A 544 -17.89 -11.19 23.29
C ILE A 544 -17.91 -11.93 21.94
N ARG A 545 -18.18 -11.18 20.86
CA ARG A 545 -18.22 -11.61 19.45
C ARG A 545 -16.98 -11.21 18.66
N SER A 546 -16.29 -10.14 19.06
CA SER A 546 -15.01 -9.73 18.45
C SER A 546 -13.98 -9.44 19.52
N LEU A 547 -12.77 -9.98 19.35
CA LEU A 547 -11.60 -9.64 20.16
C LEU A 547 -10.43 -9.37 19.24
N LEU A 548 -10.07 -8.09 19.12
CA LEU A 548 -8.94 -7.64 18.30
C LEU A 548 -7.77 -7.29 19.21
N CYS A 549 -6.73 -8.12 19.21
CA CYS A 549 -5.53 -7.87 19.98
C CYS A 549 -4.34 -7.68 19.04
N SER A 550 -3.67 -6.54 19.16
CA SER A 550 -2.35 -6.31 18.58
C SER A 550 -1.33 -6.20 19.69
N TYR A 551 -0.13 -6.70 19.43
CA TYR A 551 0.99 -6.53 20.34
C TYR A 551 2.01 -5.56 19.74
N GLU A 552 2.18 -4.42 20.39
CA GLU A 552 3.19 -3.41 20.08
C GLU A 552 4.27 -3.42 21.18
N GLY A 553 5.21 -4.38 21.09
CA GLY A 553 6.56 -4.27 21.68
C GLY A 553 7.00 -5.32 22.72
N GLY A 554 8.19 -5.92 22.58
CA GLY A 554 8.96 -6.59 23.65
C GLY A 554 8.78 -8.12 23.82
N SER A 555 9.63 -8.79 24.61
CA SER A 555 9.52 -10.24 24.84
C SER A 555 8.29 -10.60 25.68
N PHE A 556 7.32 -11.28 25.06
CA PHE A 556 6.20 -11.91 25.77
C PHE A 556 6.74 -12.95 26.77
N ASP A 557 6.13 -13.06 27.94
CA ASP A 557 6.31 -14.23 28.79
C ASP A 557 5.71 -15.44 28.05
N PHE A 558 6.58 -16.30 27.51
CA PHE A 558 6.22 -17.46 26.69
C PHE A 558 5.43 -18.53 27.45
N SER A 559 5.23 -18.37 28.76
CA SER A 559 4.39 -19.24 29.59
C SER A 559 2.88 -18.95 29.45
N PHE A 560 2.49 -17.87 28.79
CA PHE A 560 1.08 -17.49 28.68
C PHE A 560 0.27 -18.46 27.80
N THR A 561 -0.71 -19.11 28.41
CA THR A 561 -1.80 -19.79 27.71
C THR A 561 -3.08 -19.01 27.91
N LEU A 562 -3.62 -18.41 26.85
CA LEU A 562 -4.94 -17.82 26.88
C LEU A 562 -5.99 -18.93 27.03
N ASP A 563 -6.79 -18.91 28.10
CA ASP A 563 -7.91 -19.83 28.18
C ASP A 563 -9.06 -19.34 27.29
N LEU A 564 -9.00 -19.73 26.02
CA LEU A 564 -10.04 -19.40 25.04
C LEU A 564 -11.39 -20.06 25.36
N CYS A 565 -11.49 -20.96 26.35
CA CYS A 565 -12.78 -21.51 26.77
C CYS A 565 -13.75 -20.45 27.28
N LEU A 566 -13.23 -19.29 27.69
CA LEU A 566 -14.01 -18.20 28.29
C LEU A 566 -14.81 -17.39 27.25
N PHE A 567 -14.52 -17.54 25.95
CA PHE A 567 -15.09 -16.72 24.88
C PHE A 567 -16.01 -17.50 23.94
N GLY A 568 -17.05 -18.15 24.50
CA GLY A 568 -17.92 -19.07 23.75
C GLY A 568 -18.60 -18.48 22.51
N ASN A 569 -18.83 -17.15 22.48
CA ASN A 569 -19.59 -16.43 21.43
C ASN A 569 -18.71 -15.73 20.38
N LEU A 570 -17.40 -15.99 20.39
CA LEU A 570 -16.45 -15.27 19.55
C LEU A 570 -16.60 -15.64 18.07
N ARG A 571 -16.79 -14.62 17.22
CA ARG A 571 -16.87 -14.72 15.75
C ARG A 571 -15.58 -14.27 15.06
N ALA A 572 -14.89 -13.27 15.62
CA ALA A 572 -13.61 -12.79 15.11
C ALA A 572 -12.56 -12.73 16.23
N LEU A 573 -11.42 -13.35 16.01
CA LEU A 573 -10.27 -13.34 16.91
C LEU A 573 -9.03 -12.89 16.15
N CYS A 574 -8.43 -11.77 16.55
CA CYS A 574 -7.13 -11.34 16.06
C CYS A 574 -6.12 -11.36 17.20
N LEU A 575 -5.02 -12.09 17.02
CA LEU A 575 -3.89 -12.20 17.95
C LEU A 575 -2.59 -11.97 17.17
N ARG A 576 -2.39 -10.74 16.70
CA ARG A 576 -1.24 -10.39 15.85
C ARG A 576 0.03 -10.18 16.66
N GLY A 577 1.11 -10.84 16.28
CA GLY A 577 2.46 -10.55 16.81
C GLY A 577 2.75 -11.03 18.24
N PHE A 578 1.90 -11.85 18.86
CA PHE A 578 2.05 -12.29 20.25
C PHE A 578 3.18 -13.31 20.48
N GLY A 579 3.65 -13.99 19.44
CA GLY A 579 4.70 -15.01 19.54
C GLY A 579 4.32 -16.25 20.38
N MET A 580 3.04 -16.42 20.71
CA MET A 580 2.52 -17.48 21.59
C MET A 580 2.23 -18.78 20.85
N LYS A 581 2.17 -19.90 21.60
CA LYS A 581 1.59 -21.15 21.09
C LYS A 581 0.08 -21.06 21.16
N VAL A 582 -0.61 -21.29 20.05
CA VAL A 582 -2.08 -21.35 20.02
C VAL A 582 -2.56 -22.53 20.88
N PRO A 583 -3.40 -22.31 21.90
CA PRO A 583 -3.82 -23.35 22.82
C PRO A 583 -4.84 -24.30 22.18
N ARG A 584 -4.90 -25.56 22.63
CA ARG A 584 -5.86 -26.56 22.13
C ARG A 584 -7.32 -26.17 22.38
N SER A 585 -7.57 -25.28 23.34
CA SER A 585 -8.89 -24.72 23.64
C SER A 585 -9.49 -23.92 22.48
N ILE A 586 -8.69 -23.47 21.49
CA ILE A 586 -9.19 -22.79 20.28
C ILE A 586 -10.33 -23.58 19.62
N GLY A 587 -10.26 -24.91 19.59
CA GLY A 587 -11.29 -25.74 18.96
C GLY A 587 -12.65 -25.76 19.68
N LYS A 588 -12.76 -25.11 20.85
CA LYS A 588 -14.03 -24.91 21.57
C LYS A 588 -14.79 -23.67 21.08
N LEU A 589 -14.13 -22.75 20.37
CA LEU A 589 -14.74 -21.54 19.80
C LEU A 589 -15.62 -21.90 18.60
N LYS A 590 -16.83 -22.40 18.88
CA LYS A 590 -17.73 -22.97 17.89
C LYS A 590 -18.23 -21.94 16.87
N HIS A 591 -18.32 -20.68 17.26
CA HIS A 591 -18.80 -19.55 16.44
C HIS A 591 -17.74 -18.84 15.62
N LEU A 592 -16.47 -19.24 15.76
CA LEU A 592 -15.38 -18.50 15.15
C LEU A 592 -15.43 -18.59 13.62
N ARG A 593 -15.51 -17.42 12.97
CA ARG A 593 -15.57 -17.22 11.52
C ARG A 593 -14.28 -16.61 10.97
N SER A 594 -13.61 -15.76 11.74
CA SER A 594 -12.31 -15.18 11.36
C SER A 594 -11.26 -15.38 12.46
N LEU A 595 -10.11 -15.93 12.06
CA LEU A 595 -8.94 -16.13 12.92
C LEU A 595 -7.70 -15.50 12.28
N ASP A 596 -7.22 -14.41 12.88
CA ASP A 596 -5.99 -13.74 12.47
C ASP A 596 -4.87 -14.02 13.49
N LEU A 597 -3.84 -14.73 13.03
CA LEU A 597 -2.63 -15.04 13.78
C LEU A 597 -1.39 -14.49 13.06
N SER A 598 -1.55 -13.44 12.26
CA SER A 598 -0.46 -12.85 11.49
C SER A 598 0.68 -12.33 12.39
N GLY A 599 1.89 -12.28 11.82
CA GLY A 599 3.07 -11.76 12.51
C GLY A 599 3.59 -12.62 13.67
N ASN A 600 3.03 -13.81 13.92
CA ASN A 600 3.52 -14.75 14.94
C ASN A 600 4.78 -15.50 14.45
N ARG A 601 5.88 -14.76 14.24
CA ARG A 601 7.13 -15.24 13.61
C ARG A 601 7.79 -16.44 14.29
N ARG A 602 7.48 -16.73 15.56
CA ARG A 602 8.03 -17.85 16.33
C ARG A 602 7.15 -19.11 16.32
N MET A 603 5.92 -19.02 15.84
CA MET A 603 4.98 -20.14 15.83
C MET A 603 5.45 -21.22 14.84
N THR A 604 5.62 -22.45 15.33
CA THR A 604 6.10 -23.58 14.50
C THR A 604 4.99 -24.47 13.95
N SER A 605 3.83 -24.48 14.60
CA SER A 605 2.69 -25.36 14.26
C SER A 605 1.39 -24.83 14.87
N LEU A 606 0.27 -25.05 14.20
CA LEU A 606 -1.07 -24.87 14.78
C LEU A 606 -1.57 -26.18 15.43
N PRO A 607 -2.39 -26.12 16.49
CA PRO A 607 -2.94 -27.32 17.11
C PRO A 607 -4.00 -27.98 16.20
N ASN A 608 -4.07 -29.32 16.20
CA ASN A 608 -5.07 -30.09 15.43
C ASN A 608 -6.53 -29.71 15.76
N SER A 609 -6.77 -29.09 16.92
CA SER A 609 -8.08 -28.57 17.33
C SER A 609 -8.62 -27.46 16.42
N VAL A 610 -7.78 -26.78 15.61
CA VAL A 610 -8.23 -25.82 14.59
C VAL A 610 -9.21 -26.46 13.61
N GLY A 611 -9.04 -27.76 13.30
CA GLY A 611 -9.97 -28.51 12.46
C GLY A 611 -11.39 -28.71 13.04
N LYS A 612 -11.65 -28.28 14.28
CA LYS A 612 -12.98 -28.31 14.92
C LYS A 612 -13.79 -27.01 14.73
N LEU A 613 -13.18 -25.98 14.13
CA LEU A 613 -13.78 -24.67 13.90
C LEU A 613 -14.68 -24.69 12.64
N CYS A 614 -15.81 -25.39 12.71
CA CYS A 614 -16.64 -25.69 11.54
C CYS A 614 -17.20 -24.46 10.80
N ASN A 615 -17.34 -23.32 11.49
CA ASN A 615 -17.79 -22.05 10.94
C ASN A 615 -16.66 -21.13 10.44
N LEU A 616 -15.40 -21.56 10.52
CA LEU A 616 -14.28 -20.73 10.12
C LEU A 616 -14.33 -20.44 8.62
N GLU A 617 -14.40 -19.16 8.26
CA GLU A 617 -14.42 -18.63 6.90
C GLU A 617 -13.06 -18.05 6.50
N THR A 618 -12.34 -17.44 7.44
CA THR A 618 -11.04 -16.80 7.18
C THR A 618 -9.98 -17.26 8.18
N LEU A 619 -8.82 -17.67 7.68
CA LEU A 619 -7.63 -17.98 8.47
C LEU A 619 -6.41 -17.21 7.93
N ILE A 620 -5.88 -16.29 8.74
CA ILE A 620 -4.73 -15.46 8.38
C ILE A 620 -3.52 -15.89 9.20
N LEU A 621 -2.46 -16.31 8.51
CA LEU A 621 -1.18 -16.75 9.04
C LEU A 621 -0.02 -15.94 8.45
N LYS A 622 -0.33 -14.82 7.80
CA LYS A 622 0.65 -13.93 7.14
C LYS A 622 1.85 -13.64 8.05
N ASP A 623 3.06 -13.68 7.50
CA ASP A 623 4.33 -13.42 8.19
C ASP A 623 4.64 -14.36 9.37
N CYS A 624 4.08 -15.58 9.41
CA CYS A 624 4.45 -16.63 10.36
C CYS A 624 5.68 -17.44 9.87
N GLY A 625 6.83 -16.79 9.76
CA GLY A 625 8.01 -17.33 9.07
C GLY A 625 8.56 -18.68 9.55
N LYS A 626 8.31 -19.10 10.81
CA LYS A 626 8.75 -20.41 11.35
C LYS A 626 7.70 -21.53 11.29
N LEU A 627 6.51 -21.27 10.74
CA LEU A 627 5.43 -22.25 10.67
C LEU A 627 5.79 -23.37 9.70
N LYS A 628 5.92 -24.61 10.19
CA LYS A 628 6.43 -25.76 9.41
C LYS A 628 5.35 -26.56 8.69
N SER A 629 4.16 -26.63 9.27
CA SER A 629 3.04 -27.44 8.77
C SER A 629 1.69 -26.90 9.23
N LEU A 630 0.69 -27.06 8.37
CA LEU A 630 -0.73 -26.85 8.69
C LEU A 630 -1.38 -28.16 9.18
N PRO A 631 -2.28 -28.12 10.17
CA PRO A 631 -2.95 -29.32 10.68
C PRO A 631 -3.89 -29.91 9.61
N SER A 632 -3.90 -31.24 9.48
CA SER A 632 -4.73 -31.94 8.49
C SER A 632 -6.23 -31.70 8.64
N GLY A 633 -6.68 -31.27 9.83
CA GLY A 633 -8.06 -30.89 10.09
C GLY A 633 -8.55 -29.67 9.31
N ILE A 634 -7.66 -28.83 8.76
CA ILE A 634 -8.05 -27.65 7.94
C ILE A 634 -8.85 -28.07 6.70
N THR A 635 -8.55 -29.23 6.10
CA THR A 635 -9.26 -29.72 4.91
C THR A 635 -10.70 -30.14 5.20
N LYS A 636 -11.09 -30.21 6.49
CA LYS A 636 -12.46 -30.47 6.94
C LYS A 636 -13.28 -29.19 7.13
N LEU A 637 -12.69 -28.01 6.98
CA LEU A 637 -13.35 -26.72 7.20
C LEU A 637 -14.12 -26.29 5.96
N GLY A 638 -15.26 -26.93 5.66
CA GLY A 638 -16.02 -26.68 4.43
C GLY A 638 -16.53 -25.25 4.20
N ASN A 639 -16.58 -24.42 5.26
CA ASN A 639 -16.95 -23.01 5.16
C ASN A 639 -15.74 -22.08 4.94
N LEU A 640 -14.51 -22.62 4.91
CA LEU A 640 -13.29 -21.82 4.76
C LEU A 640 -13.22 -21.26 3.34
N ARG A 641 -13.20 -19.93 3.24
CA ARG A 641 -13.15 -19.15 2.02
C ARG A 641 -11.82 -18.49 1.81
N GLU A 642 -11.04 -18.29 2.86
CA GLU A 642 -9.76 -17.62 2.74
C GLU A 642 -8.70 -18.20 3.66
N LEU A 643 -7.56 -18.53 3.07
CA LEU A 643 -6.36 -18.94 3.77
C LEU A 643 -5.17 -18.11 3.28
N ASP A 644 -4.71 -17.20 4.13
CA ASP A 644 -3.55 -16.34 3.83
C ASP A 644 -2.32 -16.84 4.58
N ILE A 645 -1.36 -17.39 3.84
CA ILE A 645 -0.08 -17.89 4.36
C ILE A 645 1.11 -17.13 3.78
N ALA A 646 0.90 -15.92 3.22
CA ALA A 646 1.97 -15.12 2.66
C ALA A 646 3.10 -14.90 3.70
N GLY A 647 4.36 -15.05 3.29
CA GLY A 647 5.50 -14.91 4.20
C GLY A 647 5.73 -16.09 5.17
N CYS A 648 4.99 -17.20 5.06
CA CYS A 648 5.26 -18.45 5.81
C CYS A 648 6.39 -19.28 5.15
N THR A 649 7.61 -18.77 5.17
CA THR A 649 8.74 -19.34 4.39
C THR A 649 9.20 -20.72 4.85
N ALA A 650 8.98 -21.12 6.11
CA ALA A 650 9.33 -22.46 6.60
C ALA A 650 8.25 -23.53 6.31
N LEU A 651 7.13 -23.17 5.70
CA LEU A 651 6.05 -24.12 5.45
C LEU A 651 6.50 -25.15 4.41
N THR A 652 6.35 -26.43 4.74
CA THR A 652 6.86 -27.51 3.89
C THR A 652 5.84 -28.01 2.87
N HIS A 653 4.53 -27.89 3.16
CA HIS A 653 3.45 -28.39 2.31
C HIS A 653 2.09 -27.85 2.74
N MET A 654 1.14 -27.85 1.80
CA MET A 654 -0.30 -27.77 2.06
C MET A 654 -0.85 -29.13 2.55
N PRO A 655 -1.89 -29.17 3.40
CA PRO A 655 -2.44 -30.42 3.93
C PRO A 655 -3.24 -31.17 2.84
N ARG A 656 -3.06 -32.49 2.75
CA ARG A 656 -3.76 -33.36 1.79
C ARG A 656 -5.28 -33.31 1.94
N GLY A 657 -5.99 -33.24 0.81
CA GLY A 657 -7.45 -33.10 0.75
C GLY A 657 -7.93 -31.66 0.62
N ILE A 658 -7.04 -30.70 0.39
CA ILE A 658 -7.37 -29.28 0.22
C ILE A 658 -8.32 -29.07 -0.97
N ARG A 659 -8.28 -29.95 -1.98
CA ARG A 659 -9.19 -29.94 -3.14
C ARG A 659 -10.69 -29.93 -2.77
N GLY A 660 -11.05 -30.37 -1.57
CA GLY A 660 -12.43 -30.40 -1.09
C GLY A 660 -12.97 -29.02 -0.68
N LEU A 661 -12.12 -28.00 -0.61
CA LEU A 661 -12.48 -26.63 -0.24
C LEU A 661 -12.72 -25.77 -1.49
N SER A 662 -13.78 -26.07 -2.25
CA SER A 662 -14.02 -25.46 -3.57
C SER A 662 -14.20 -23.93 -3.56
N ASN A 663 -14.62 -23.35 -2.43
CA ASN A 663 -14.80 -21.91 -2.24
C ASN A 663 -13.55 -21.19 -1.70
N LEU A 664 -12.43 -21.91 -1.55
CA LEU A 664 -11.21 -21.36 -0.95
C LEU A 664 -10.46 -20.43 -1.91
N GLN A 665 -10.24 -19.20 -1.46
CA GLN A 665 -9.22 -18.28 -1.93
C GLN A 665 -7.91 -18.54 -1.18
N LEU A 666 -6.80 -18.57 -1.90
CA LEU A 666 -5.46 -18.62 -1.32
C LEU A 666 -4.49 -17.78 -2.14
N SER A 667 -3.58 -17.10 -1.46
CA SER A 667 -2.50 -16.32 -2.07
C SER A 667 -1.26 -17.16 -2.36
N THR A 668 -1.08 -18.28 -1.67
CA THR A 668 0.11 -19.13 -1.81
C THR A 668 -0.23 -20.60 -1.64
N PHE A 669 0.27 -21.45 -2.54
CA PHE A 669 0.17 -22.91 -2.50
C PHE A 669 1.57 -23.51 -2.37
N VAL A 670 1.83 -24.24 -1.29
CA VAL A 670 3.12 -24.92 -1.06
C VAL A 670 3.01 -26.39 -1.46
N VAL A 671 3.73 -26.78 -2.52
CA VAL A 671 3.76 -28.17 -3.00
C VAL A 671 4.54 -29.04 -2.02
N GLY A 672 3.93 -30.10 -1.51
CA GLY A 672 4.62 -31.05 -0.63
C GLY A 672 5.19 -32.26 -1.36
N GLU A 673 6.12 -32.96 -0.73
CA GLU A 673 6.89 -34.06 -1.34
C GLU A 673 6.05 -35.32 -1.59
N LYS A 674 6.37 -36.06 -2.66
CA LYS A 674 5.61 -37.26 -3.08
C LYS A 674 5.57 -38.36 -2.03
N CYS A 675 6.65 -38.51 -1.25
CA CYS A 675 6.74 -39.50 -0.17
C CYS A 675 5.93 -39.10 1.08
N ASN A 676 5.51 -37.83 1.19
CA ASN A 676 4.71 -37.37 2.33
C ASN A 676 3.21 -37.62 2.06
N GLY A 677 2.68 -38.71 2.63
CA GLY A 677 1.26 -39.07 2.48
C GLY A 677 0.25 -38.06 3.05
N ASN A 678 0.72 -37.06 3.82
CA ASN A 678 -0.10 -35.97 4.37
C ASN A 678 0.01 -34.66 3.57
N ALA A 679 0.86 -34.60 2.55
CA ALA A 679 1.03 -33.43 1.70
C ALA A 679 0.04 -33.41 0.53
N ALA A 680 -0.49 -32.23 0.25
CA ALA A 680 -1.20 -31.97 -0.99
C ALA A 680 -0.21 -31.93 -2.15
N ARG A 681 -0.58 -32.59 -3.25
CA ARG A 681 0.11 -32.52 -4.54
C ARG A 681 -0.53 -31.44 -5.41
N ILE A 682 0.15 -31.07 -6.49
CA ILE A 682 -0.26 -29.97 -7.37
C ILE A 682 -1.64 -30.20 -8.01
N ASN A 683 -2.01 -31.45 -8.30
CA ASN A 683 -3.31 -31.81 -8.88
C ASN A 683 -4.50 -31.49 -7.96
N GLU A 684 -4.28 -31.23 -6.67
CA GLU A 684 -5.35 -30.79 -5.77
C GLU A 684 -5.79 -29.34 -6.04
N LEU A 685 -5.00 -28.54 -6.75
CA LEU A 685 -5.37 -27.18 -7.18
C LEU A 685 -6.60 -27.17 -8.10
N GLU A 686 -6.82 -28.23 -8.89
CA GLU A 686 -7.95 -28.31 -9.83
C GLU A 686 -9.32 -28.26 -9.13
N GLY A 687 -9.38 -28.62 -7.84
CA GLY A 687 -10.60 -28.52 -7.04
C GLY A 687 -10.92 -27.12 -6.53
N LEU A 688 -9.99 -26.16 -6.66
CA LEU A 688 -10.07 -24.82 -6.08
C LEU A 688 -10.57 -23.79 -7.10
N ALA A 689 -11.78 -24.03 -7.62
CA ALA A 689 -12.38 -23.24 -8.70
C ALA A 689 -12.63 -21.76 -8.35
N ALA A 690 -12.63 -21.40 -7.05
CA ALA A 690 -12.85 -20.02 -6.62
C ALA A 690 -11.64 -19.09 -6.85
N LEU A 691 -10.44 -19.60 -7.13
CA LEU A 691 -9.23 -18.79 -7.30
C LEU A 691 -9.35 -17.84 -8.51
N ARG A 692 -9.47 -16.54 -8.25
CA ARG A 692 -9.72 -15.49 -9.27
C ARG A 692 -8.70 -14.35 -9.31
N LYS A 693 -7.72 -14.35 -8.41
CA LYS A 693 -6.78 -13.23 -8.20
C LYS A 693 -5.33 -13.68 -8.44
N GLY A 694 -4.48 -13.49 -7.44
CA GLY A 694 -3.07 -13.85 -7.46
C GLY A 694 -2.81 -15.18 -6.75
N LEU A 695 -2.00 -16.02 -7.37
CA LEU A 695 -1.55 -17.28 -6.79
C LEU A 695 -0.04 -17.41 -6.89
N LYS A 696 0.63 -17.52 -5.74
CA LYS A 696 2.01 -17.99 -5.65
C LYS A 696 2.05 -19.50 -5.49
N ILE A 697 2.83 -20.20 -6.30
CA ILE A 697 3.09 -21.64 -6.16
C ILE A 697 4.54 -21.79 -5.73
N SER A 698 4.75 -22.26 -4.50
CA SER A 698 6.07 -22.47 -3.92
C SER A 698 6.47 -23.92 -3.91
N ARG A 699 7.78 -24.16 -3.95
CA ARG A 699 8.41 -25.48 -3.99
C ARG A 699 8.09 -26.22 -5.29
N VAL A 700 8.08 -25.50 -6.41
CA VAL A 700 7.76 -26.05 -7.74
C VAL A 700 8.71 -27.20 -8.12
N GLU A 701 9.94 -27.20 -7.61
CA GLU A 701 10.91 -28.28 -7.78
C GLU A 701 10.43 -29.66 -7.29
N LYS A 702 9.39 -29.70 -6.43
CA LYS A 702 8.82 -30.95 -5.92
C LYS A 702 7.74 -31.56 -6.82
N ILE A 703 7.42 -30.94 -7.96
CA ILE A 703 6.50 -31.47 -8.98
C ILE A 703 7.26 -32.40 -9.93
N SER A 704 6.76 -33.62 -10.13
CA SER A 704 7.32 -34.56 -11.10
C SER A 704 6.87 -34.24 -12.53
N SER A 705 7.75 -34.44 -13.52
CA SER A 705 7.43 -34.32 -14.94
C SER A 705 6.32 -35.27 -15.41
N GLU A 706 6.01 -36.32 -14.66
CA GLU A 706 4.97 -37.30 -15.01
C GLU A 706 3.61 -37.00 -14.33
N GLU A 707 3.54 -35.99 -13.47
CA GLU A 707 2.29 -35.63 -12.78
C GLU A 707 1.33 -34.84 -13.66
N SER A 708 0.18 -35.42 -13.97
CA SER A 708 -0.89 -34.74 -14.69
C SER A 708 -1.58 -33.69 -13.82
N PHE A 709 -1.59 -32.44 -14.27
CA PHE A 709 -2.39 -31.34 -13.70
C PHE A 709 -2.66 -30.27 -14.78
N SER A 710 -3.69 -29.45 -14.57
CA SER A 710 -3.97 -28.24 -15.36
C SER A 710 -4.40 -27.07 -14.48
N VAL A 711 -3.91 -25.87 -14.80
CA VAL A 711 -4.31 -24.61 -14.14
C VAL A 711 -5.18 -23.72 -15.04
N GLU A 712 -5.53 -24.15 -16.25
CA GLU A 712 -6.29 -23.35 -17.23
C GLU A 712 -7.68 -22.94 -16.73
N LYS A 713 -8.29 -23.77 -15.86
CA LYS A 713 -9.61 -23.52 -15.27
C LYS A 713 -9.58 -22.51 -14.12
N LEU A 714 -8.39 -22.16 -13.63
CA LEU A 714 -8.20 -21.18 -12.57
C LEU A 714 -8.15 -19.80 -13.25
N ASP A 715 -9.13 -18.94 -12.97
CA ASP A 715 -9.27 -17.62 -13.62
C ASP A 715 -8.31 -16.59 -13.02
N LEU A 716 -7.01 -16.87 -13.09
CA LEU A 716 -5.94 -16.13 -12.41
C LEU A 716 -5.58 -14.83 -13.15
N GLN A 717 -5.38 -13.76 -12.38
CA GLN A 717 -4.86 -12.48 -12.89
C GLN A 717 -3.37 -12.29 -12.59
N ASP A 718 -2.85 -12.96 -11.56
CA ASP A 718 -1.44 -12.92 -11.16
C ASP A 718 -0.95 -14.33 -10.80
N LEU A 719 0.19 -14.72 -11.34
CA LEU A 719 0.80 -16.03 -11.12
C LEU A 719 2.27 -15.86 -10.77
N GLU A 720 2.66 -16.35 -9.60
CA GLU A 720 4.06 -16.44 -9.17
C GLU A 720 4.47 -17.90 -9.05
N LEU A 721 5.55 -18.30 -9.72
CA LEU A 721 6.12 -19.64 -9.65
C LEU A 721 7.49 -19.58 -8.98
N ASP A 722 7.67 -20.28 -7.87
CA ASP A 722 8.84 -20.16 -7.00
C ASP A 722 9.51 -21.52 -6.76
N TRP A 723 10.70 -21.69 -7.35
CA TRP A 723 11.60 -22.82 -7.14
C TRP A 723 12.53 -22.50 -5.96
N THR A 724 12.20 -23.06 -4.80
CA THR A 724 12.81 -22.64 -3.53
C THR A 724 14.22 -23.20 -3.28
N ALA A 725 14.65 -24.19 -4.07
CA ALA A 725 15.93 -24.86 -3.92
C ALA A 725 16.63 -25.02 -5.28
N TYR A 726 17.81 -24.43 -5.42
CA TYR A 726 18.75 -24.70 -6.52
C TYR A 726 19.46 -26.06 -6.30
N GLU A 727 18.69 -27.14 -6.14
CA GLU A 727 19.24 -28.48 -6.02
C GLU A 727 19.56 -29.03 -7.42
N GLU A 728 20.81 -29.48 -7.64
CA GLU A 728 21.29 -29.92 -8.95
C GLU A 728 20.49 -31.06 -9.59
N ASN A 729 19.74 -31.81 -8.79
CA ASN A 729 19.00 -33.00 -9.19
C ASN A 729 17.63 -32.70 -9.86
N HIS A 730 17.15 -31.45 -9.81
CA HIS A 730 15.83 -31.07 -10.37
C HIS A 730 15.92 -30.38 -11.75
N LYS A 731 17.07 -30.56 -12.44
CA LYS A 731 17.37 -29.96 -13.76
C LYS A 731 16.58 -30.58 -14.91
N GLU A 732 16.16 -31.84 -14.80
CA GLU A 732 15.48 -32.59 -15.87
C GLU A 732 13.95 -32.51 -15.71
N GLY A 733 13.25 -32.10 -16.77
CA GLY A 733 11.77 -32.05 -16.79
C GLY A 733 11.14 -30.72 -16.35
N ALA A 734 11.92 -29.73 -15.90
CA ALA A 734 11.42 -28.41 -15.52
C ALA A 734 10.62 -27.71 -16.64
N GLU A 735 11.06 -27.85 -17.89
CA GLU A 735 10.37 -27.33 -19.08
C GLU A 735 8.99 -27.99 -19.26
N LYS A 736 8.89 -29.31 -19.04
CA LYS A 736 7.60 -30.02 -19.07
C LYS A 736 6.66 -29.56 -17.96
N VAL A 737 7.20 -29.25 -16.78
CA VAL A 737 6.42 -28.73 -15.65
C VAL A 737 5.93 -27.31 -15.95
N LEU A 738 6.79 -26.43 -16.46
CA LEU A 738 6.43 -25.07 -16.85
C LEU A 738 5.36 -25.04 -17.96
N GLU A 739 5.40 -25.99 -18.90
CA GLU A 739 4.40 -26.11 -19.97
C GLU A 739 3.00 -26.42 -19.44
N ARG A 740 2.90 -27.16 -18.32
CA ARG A 740 1.61 -27.48 -17.69
C ARG A 740 1.00 -26.32 -16.88
N PHE A 741 1.77 -25.26 -16.64
CA PHE A 741 1.27 -24.03 -16.01
C PHE A 741 0.58 -23.09 -16.99
N ARG A 742 0.30 -23.53 -18.22
CA ARG A 742 -0.51 -22.78 -19.16
C ARG A 742 -1.82 -22.32 -18.51
N THR A 743 -2.02 -21.01 -18.45
CA THR A 743 -3.20 -20.36 -17.86
C THR A 743 -4.16 -19.87 -18.93
N ASN A 744 -5.30 -19.30 -18.51
CA ASN A 744 -6.19 -18.57 -19.41
C ASN A 744 -5.56 -17.23 -19.88
N GLN A 745 -6.23 -16.55 -20.83
CA GLN A 745 -5.76 -15.30 -21.44
C GLN A 745 -5.92 -14.05 -20.54
N ASN A 746 -6.48 -14.18 -19.33
CA ASN A 746 -6.75 -13.05 -18.43
C ASN A 746 -5.56 -12.69 -17.53
N LEU A 747 -4.45 -13.41 -17.63
CA LEU A 747 -3.25 -13.20 -16.82
C LEU A 747 -2.63 -11.82 -17.10
N LYS A 748 -2.52 -10.99 -16.07
CA LYS A 748 -1.94 -9.64 -16.12
C LYS A 748 -0.52 -9.58 -15.58
N SER A 749 -0.16 -10.47 -14.66
CA SER A 749 1.15 -10.51 -14.02
C SER A 749 1.68 -11.93 -13.98
N LEU A 750 2.94 -12.12 -14.39
CA LEU A 750 3.67 -13.38 -14.29
C LEU A 750 5.01 -13.14 -13.62
N SER A 751 5.29 -13.89 -12.55
CA SER A 751 6.56 -13.88 -11.84
C SER A 751 7.15 -15.29 -11.78
N ILE A 752 8.41 -15.46 -12.16
CA ILE A 752 9.11 -16.76 -12.14
C ILE A 752 10.42 -16.58 -11.37
N ASN A 753 10.62 -17.35 -10.30
CA ASN A 753 11.79 -17.26 -9.45
C ASN A 753 12.52 -18.62 -9.34
N GLY A 754 13.84 -18.63 -9.53
CA GLY A 754 14.68 -19.83 -9.33
C GLY A 754 14.59 -20.87 -10.44
N TYR A 755 14.13 -20.52 -11.64
CA TYR A 755 13.82 -21.48 -12.70
C TYR A 755 15.07 -22.26 -13.19
N PRO A 756 15.08 -23.61 -13.10
CA PRO A 756 16.25 -24.42 -13.45
C PRO A 756 16.29 -24.92 -14.91
N GLY A 757 15.28 -24.59 -15.73
CA GLY A 757 15.19 -25.02 -17.14
C GLY A 757 16.06 -24.18 -18.09
N ARG A 758 16.20 -24.63 -19.35
CA ARG A 758 17.01 -23.93 -20.36
C ARG A 758 16.18 -23.03 -21.27
N GLN A 759 14.88 -23.29 -21.36
CA GLN A 759 13.94 -22.53 -22.18
C GLN A 759 12.66 -22.23 -21.39
N LEU A 760 12.02 -21.09 -21.69
CA LEU A 760 10.69 -20.79 -21.19
C LEU A 760 9.62 -21.37 -22.12
N SER A 761 8.44 -21.64 -21.56
CA SER A 761 7.31 -22.15 -22.32
C SER A 761 6.73 -21.15 -23.30
N SER A 762 6.34 -21.61 -24.48
CA SER A 762 5.86 -20.75 -25.57
C SER A 762 4.55 -20.02 -25.26
N TRP A 763 3.71 -20.58 -24.38
CA TRP A 763 2.43 -19.98 -24.00
C TRP A 763 2.56 -18.62 -23.30
N ILE A 764 3.68 -18.37 -22.60
CA ILE A 764 3.93 -17.10 -21.90
C ILE A 764 3.86 -15.92 -22.87
N PHE A 765 4.35 -16.14 -24.09
CA PHE A 765 4.46 -15.13 -25.14
C PHE A 765 3.18 -14.96 -25.96
N GLN A 766 2.15 -15.77 -25.67
CA GLN A 766 0.82 -15.67 -26.29
C GLN A 766 -0.15 -14.85 -25.43
N MET A 767 0.27 -14.35 -24.27
CA MET A 767 -0.58 -13.69 -23.27
C MET A 767 -0.82 -12.20 -23.57
N GLN A 768 -1.84 -11.89 -24.39
CA GLN A 768 -2.13 -10.54 -24.88
C GLN A 768 -2.45 -9.50 -23.77
N MET A 769 -2.96 -9.96 -22.62
CA MET A 769 -3.32 -9.10 -21.47
C MET A 769 -2.18 -8.95 -20.46
N LEU A 770 -1.02 -9.56 -20.70
CA LEU A 770 0.11 -9.51 -19.77
C LEU A 770 0.67 -8.10 -19.68
N VAL A 771 0.64 -7.55 -18.47
CA VAL A 771 1.10 -6.18 -18.13
C VAL A 771 2.49 -6.23 -17.51
N ILE A 772 2.79 -7.26 -16.73
CA ILE A 772 4.03 -7.37 -15.96
C ILE A 772 4.64 -8.76 -16.16
N ILE A 773 5.93 -8.78 -16.49
CA ILE A 773 6.75 -9.99 -16.45
C ILE A 773 7.95 -9.77 -15.54
N LYS A 774 8.12 -10.68 -14.57
CA LYS A 774 9.27 -10.70 -13.65
C LYS A 774 9.93 -12.07 -13.69
N ILE A 775 11.24 -12.12 -13.91
CA ILE A 775 11.99 -13.37 -13.87
C ILE A 775 13.26 -13.16 -13.06
N SER A 776 13.45 -13.97 -12.02
CA SER A 776 14.63 -13.93 -11.15
C SER A 776 15.30 -15.30 -11.01
N ASP A 777 16.61 -15.30 -10.79
CA ASP A 777 17.41 -16.50 -10.50
C ASP A 777 17.32 -17.61 -11.57
N PHE A 778 17.41 -17.22 -12.86
CA PHE A 778 17.19 -18.09 -14.02
C PHE A 778 18.50 -18.43 -14.76
N HIS A 779 19.46 -19.02 -14.05
CA HIS A 779 20.86 -19.13 -14.47
C HIS A 779 21.15 -20.04 -15.69
N ARG A 780 20.16 -20.75 -16.27
CA ARG A 780 20.37 -21.66 -17.42
C ARG A 780 19.68 -21.23 -18.72
N VAL A 781 18.79 -20.24 -18.66
CA VAL A 781 18.12 -19.72 -19.86
C VAL A 781 19.09 -18.82 -20.61
N ARG A 782 19.37 -19.15 -21.88
CA ARG A 782 20.29 -18.37 -22.74
C ARG A 782 19.57 -17.37 -23.63
N TYR A 783 18.33 -17.68 -24.01
CA TYR A 783 17.54 -16.90 -24.95
C TYR A 783 16.12 -16.75 -24.41
N LEU A 784 15.61 -15.53 -24.41
CA LEU A 784 14.18 -15.25 -24.21
C LEU A 784 13.54 -15.00 -25.58
N PRO A 785 12.34 -15.53 -25.85
CA PRO A 785 11.66 -15.29 -27.12
C PRO A 785 11.05 -13.88 -27.19
N PRO A 786 10.43 -13.50 -28.33
CA PRO A 786 9.97 -12.14 -28.59
C PRO A 786 8.95 -11.59 -27.59
N LEU A 787 9.40 -10.74 -26.67
CA LEU A 787 8.52 -10.03 -25.72
C LEU A 787 7.76 -8.87 -26.38
N ASP A 788 8.24 -8.39 -27.55
CA ASP A 788 7.68 -7.26 -28.32
C ASP A 788 6.28 -7.56 -28.87
N GLN A 789 5.89 -8.84 -28.92
CA GLN A 789 4.57 -9.28 -29.35
C GLN A 789 3.47 -9.05 -28.30
N LEU A 790 3.81 -8.64 -27.08
CA LEU A 790 2.86 -8.44 -25.98
C LEU A 790 2.37 -6.98 -25.93
N PRO A 791 1.14 -6.67 -26.37
CA PRO A 791 0.70 -5.28 -26.57
C PRO A 791 0.42 -4.52 -25.26
N SER A 792 0.06 -5.24 -24.20
CA SER A 792 -0.31 -4.66 -22.90
C SER A 792 0.87 -4.55 -21.93
N LEU A 793 2.06 -5.00 -22.32
CA LEU A 793 3.22 -5.11 -21.45
C LEU A 793 3.75 -3.73 -21.05
N LYS A 794 3.73 -3.44 -19.75
CA LYS A 794 4.20 -2.19 -19.15
C LYS A 794 5.53 -2.34 -18.43
N ILE A 795 5.77 -3.49 -17.79
CA ILE A 795 6.96 -3.69 -16.94
C ILE A 795 7.66 -4.99 -17.31
N ILE A 796 8.95 -4.89 -17.62
CA ILE A 796 9.86 -6.02 -17.75
C ILE A 796 10.88 -5.94 -16.62
N SER A 797 10.97 -6.98 -15.80
CA SER A 797 12.01 -7.09 -14.77
C SER A 797 12.72 -8.43 -14.88
N LEU A 798 14.02 -8.40 -15.13
CA LEU A 798 14.87 -9.58 -15.21
C LEU A 798 16.00 -9.43 -14.18
N SER A 799 16.22 -10.43 -13.35
CA SER A 799 17.21 -10.34 -12.27
C SER A 799 18.00 -11.64 -12.10
N TYR A 800 19.30 -11.52 -11.81
CA TYR A 800 20.20 -12.61 -11.42
C TYR A 800 20.23 -13.77 -12.45
N SER A 801 20.97 -13.60 -13.54
CA SER A 801 21.23 -14.65 -14.53
C SER A 801 22.68 -14.68 -14.97
N GLU A 802 23.27 -15.87 -14.96
CA GLU A 802 24.66 -16.09 -15.42
C GLU A 802 24.75 -16.51 -16.89
N SER A 803 23.62 -16.84 -17.53
CA SER A 803 23.59 -17.45 -18.87
C SER A 803 22.77 -16.69 -19.89
N LEU A 804 21.89 -15.76 -19.49
CA LEU A 804 21.07 -15.03 -20.47
C LEU A 804 21.97 -14.22 -21.39
N GLU A 805 21.89 -14.50 -22.69
CA GLU A 805 22.65 -13.79 -23.71
C GLU A 805 21.76 -12.83 -24.51
N TRP A 806 20.58 -13.26 -24.93
CA TRP A 806 19.75 -12.48 -25.85
C TRP A 806 18.24 -12.54 -25.56
N ILE A 807 17.53 -11.49 -25.94
CA ILE A 807 16.08 -11.49 -26.13
C ILE A 807 15.80 -11.45 -27.65
N GLU A 808 15.00 -12.39 -28.15
CA GLU A 808 14.63 -12.44 -29.57
C GLU A 808 13.67 -11.30 -29.93
N LEU A 809 13.62 -10.93 -31.22
CA LEU A 809 12.65 -9.99 -31.78
C LEU A 809 11.75 -10.72 -32.78
N SER A 810 10.51 -10.27 -32.94
CA SER A 810 9.60 -10.91 -33.90
C SER A 810 9.93 -10.58 -35.37
N GLU A 811 9.52 -11.43 -36.31
CA GLU A 811 9.76 -11.21 -37.74
C GLU A 811 9.15 -9.91 -38.29
N ASN A 812 8.00 -9.49 -37.75
CA ASN A 812 7.36 -8.23 -38.13
C ASN A 812 8.17 -7.01 -37.65
N SER A 813 8.76 -7.12 -36.47
CA SER A 813 9.64 -6.12 -35.86
C SER A 813 10.91 -5.89 -36.67
N MET A 814 11.46 -6.95 -37.26
CA MET A 814 12.63 -6.87 -38.14
C MET A 814 12.36 -6.18 -39.48
N ARG A 815 11.11 -6.22 -39.99
CA ARG A 815 10.74 -5.70 -41.32
C ARG A 815 10.38 -4.22 -41.34
N LEU A 816 9.81 -3.70 -40.24
CA LEU A 816 9.14 -2.39 -40.24
C LEU A 816 9.89 -1.27 -39.50
N GLN A 817 10.92 -1.57 -38.70
CA GLN A 817 11.67 -0.59 -37.89
C GLN A 817 10.81 0.38 -37.04
N ILE A 818 9.52 0.08 -36.81
CA ILE A 818 8.59 1.00 -36.14
C ILE A 818 7.60 0.19 -35.28
N ASN A 819 7.39 0.66 -34.03
CA ASN A 819 6.41 0.22 -33.02
C ASN A 819 6.70 -1.07 -32.21
N LEU A 820 7.82 -1.09 -31.48
CA LEU A 820 8.12 -2.15 -30.52
C LEU A 820 7.59 -1.76 -29.14
N PHE A 821 6.80 -2.65 -28.53
CA PHE A 821 6.22 -2.48 -27.18
C PHE A 821 5.37 -1.20 -26.97
N PRO A 822 4.10 -1.17 -27.42
CA PRO A 822 3.27 0.05 -27.43
C PRO A 822 2.87 0.59 -26.03
N SER A 823 3.02 -0.22 -24.99
CA SER A 823 2.59 0.10 -23.62
C SER A 823 3.73 0.11 -22.61
N LEU A 824 4.98 -0.13 -23.01
CA LEU A 824 6.09 -0.31 -22.07
C LEU A 824 6.41 1.00 -21.34
N GLU A 825 6.49 0.92 -20.01
CA GLU A 825 6.70 2.04 -19.10
C GLU A 825 8.02 1.89 -18.31
N LYS A 826 8.43 0.65 -17.97
CA LYS A 826 9.62 0.37 -17.16
C LYS A 826 10.36 -0.91 -17.60
N VAL A 827 11.69 -0.83 -17.68
CA VAL A 827 12.59 -1.99 -17.87
C VAL A 827 13.64 -2.01 -16.78
N GLN A 828 13.77 -3.14 -16.07
CA GLN A 828 14.69 -3.31 -14.95
C GLN A 828 15.49 -4.61 -15.07
N PHE A 829 16.79 -4.49 -15.32
CA PHE A 829 17.74 -5.59 -15.45
C PHE A 829 18.79 -5.51 -14.34
N THR A 830 18.90 -6.57 -13.54
CA THR A 830 19.83 -6.61 -12.40
C THR A 830 20.66 -7.89 -12.43
N GLY A 831 21.99 -7.83 -12.36
CA GLY A 831 22.84 -9.02 -12.29
C GLY A 831 22.73 -9.99 -13.48
N LEU A 832 22.71 -9.48 -14.72
CA LEU A 832 22.62 -10.29 -15.95
C LEU A 832 24.00 -10.42 -16.65
N ILE A 833 24.84 -11.31 -16.15
CA ILE A 833 26.31 -11.32 -16.41
C ILE A 833 26.68 -11.49 -17.90
N LYS A 834 25.93 -12.30 -18.65
CA LYS A 834 26.23 -12.61 -20.07
C LYS A 834 25.32 -11.89 -21.06
N PHE A 835 24.49 -10.96 -20.60
CA PHE A 835 23.48 -10.36 -21.45
C PHE A 835 24.12 -9.42 -22.49
N LYS A 836 23.75 -9.62 -23.76
CA LYS A 836 24.31 -8.95 -24.93
C LYS A 836 23.29 -8.07 -25.69
N GLY A 837 21.99 -8.18 -25.41
CA GLY A 837 20.95 -7.33 -26.00
C GLY A 837 19.83 -8.10 -26.72
N TRP A 838 19.27 -7.48 -27.77
CA TRP A 838 18.18 -8.04 -28.59
C TRP A 838 18.73 -8.52 -29.95
N GLU A 839 18.47 -9.80 -30.26
CA GLU A 839 18.80 -10.58 -31.47
C GLU A 839 20.24 -10.58 -32.05
N ARG A 840 20.70 -11.78 -32.47
CA ARG A 840 21.82 -12.05 -33.39
C ARG A 840 21.27 -12.45 -34.76
N LYS A 841 21.52 -11.69 -35.84
CA LYS A 841 21.17 -12.07 -37.22
C LYS A 841 21.66 -13.50 -37.54
N ARG A 842 20.73 -14.42 -37.85
CA ARG A 842 21.03 -15.65 -38.62
C ARG A 842 20.61 -15.41 -40.06
N THR A 843 21.53 -14.97 -40.90
CA THR A 843 21.34 -15.08 -42.36
C THR A 843 21.41 -16.55 -42.76
N MET A 844 20.25 -17.06 -43.18
CA MET A 844 19.98 -18.20 -44.06
C MET A 844 20.53 -19.60 -43.68
N ARG A 845 19.60 -20.55 -43.52
CA ARG A 845 19.86 -21.95 -43.84
C ARG A 845 19.90 -22.08 -45.36
N MET A 846 21.01 -22.59 -45.91
CA MET A 846 21.10 -23.74 -46.82
C MET A 846 22.51 -23.77 -47.45
N GLU A 847 23.13 -24.94 -47.34
CA GLU A 847 24.18 -25.51 -48.20
C GLU A 847 25.66 -25.14 -48.00
N ASP A 848 26.41 -26.24 -47.91
CA ASP A 848 27.83 -26.53 -48.08
C ASP A 848 28.83 -26.41 -46.92
N GLU A 849 29.36 -27.60 -46.60
CA GLU A 849 30.55 -27.89 -45.84
C GLU A 849 31.76 -27.20 -46.50
N GLU A 850 32.26 -26.14 -45.89
CA GLU A 850 33.70 -25.88 -45.71
C GLU A 850 33.88 -24.62 -44.85
N GLY A 851 34.95 -24.61 -44.06
CA GLY A 851 35.11 -23.75 -42.88
C GLY A 851 34.84 -22.26 -43.12
N ILE A 852 33.78 -21.74 -42.51
CA ILE A 852 33.50 -20.31 -42.42
C ILE A 852 34.14 -19.78 -41.12
N LYS A 853 35.15 -18.92 -41.27
CA LYS A 853 35.66 -18.06 -40.20
C LYS A 853 34.49 -17.27 -39.62
N GLU A 854 34.38 -17.20 -38.29
CA GLU A 854 33.45 -16.31 -37.62
C GLU A 854 33.69 -14.86 -38.08
N ASP A 855 32.85 -14.36 -38.99
CA ASP A 855 32.80 -12.94 -39.28
C ASP A 855 32.32 -12.22 -38.02
N SER A 856 33.22 -11.44 -37.42
CA SER A 856 33.03 -10.67 -36.20
C SER A 856 32.07 -9.47 -36.37
N SER A 857 31.35 -9.37 -37.49
CA SER A 857 30.40 -8.29 -37.80
C SER A 857 28.93 -8.74 -37.68
N SER A 858 28.60 -9.48 -36.62
CA SER A 858 27.20 -9.77 -36.29
C SER A 858 26.53 -8.52 -35.70
N LEU A 859 25.85 -7.77 -36.57
CA LEU A 859 25.07 -6.56 -36.27
C LEU A 859 23.93 -6.84 -35.28
N SER A 860 23.86 -6.08 -34.18
CA SER A 860 22.72 -6.04 -33.25
C SER A 860 21.56 -5.25 -33.85
N VAL A 861 20.34 -5.80 -33.87
CA VAL A 861 19.12 -5.05 -34.22
C VAL A 861 18.64 -4.35 -32.95
N ILE A 862 18.66 -3.01 -32.96
CA ILE A 862 18.25 -2.20 -31.81
C ILE A 862 16.73 -2.01 -31.85
N PRO A 863 15.99 -2.40 -30.80
CA PRO A 863 14.58 -2.07 -30.73
C PRO A 863 14.39 -0.57 -30.45
N ILE A 864 13.56 0.11 -31.26
CA ILE A 864 13.08 1.47 -30.98
C ILE A 864 11.84 1.36 -30.09
N PHE A 865 11.92 1.85 -28.85
CA PHE A 865 10.82 1.83 -27.88
C PHE A 865 9.97 3.12 -27.93
N PHE A 866 8.72 3.05 -27.45
CA PHE A 866 7.79 4.18 -27.43
C PHE A 866 8.19 5.28 -26.43
N ASP A 867 7.66 6.49 -26.64
CA ASP A 867 7.73 7.69 -25.78
C ASP A 867 7.27 7.51 -24.32
N LYS A 868 6.81 6.31 -23.92
CA LYS A 868 6.24 6.00 -22.60
C LYS A 868 7.25 5.38 -21.61
N VAL A 869 8.41 4.90 -22.05
CA VAL A 869 9.41 4.33 -21.13
C VAL A 869 10.02 5.46 -20.30
N THR A 870 9.83 5.39 -18.98
CA THR A 870 10.23 6.46 -18.06
C THR A 870 11.49 6.13 -17.26
N ALA A 871 11.79 4.84 -17.09
CA ALA A 871 12.92 4.37 -16.29
C ALA A 871 13.55 3.10 -16.89
N LEU A 872 14.87 3.16 -17.11
CA LEU A 872 15.73 2.05 -17.49
C LEU A 872 16.84 1.86 -16.46
N GLU A 873 16.89 0.68 -15.84
CA GLU A 873 17.92 0.29 -14.86
C GLU A 873 18.63 -0.97 -15.38
N VAL A 874 19.95 -0.91 -15.58
CA VAL A 874 20.75 -2.04 -16.07
C VAL A 874 22.03 -2.19 -15.23
N ASP A 875 22.23 -3.38 -14.67
CA ASP A 875 23.39 -3.76 -13.85
C ASP A 875 24.24 -4.86 -14.52
N TYR A 876 25.55 -4.61 -14.68
CA TYR A 876 26.57 -5.43 -15.35
C TYR A 876 26.29 -5.83 -16.82
N PRO A 877 26.03 -4.90 -17.75
CA PRO A 877 25.91 -5.26 -19.16
C PRO A 877 27.26 -5.69 -19.74
N SER A 878 27.30 -6.83 -20.42
CA SER A 878 28.50 -7.31 -21.14
C SER A 878 28.61 -6.77 -22.58
N ARG A 879 27.46 -6.46 -23.21
CA ARG A 879 27.30 -5.62 -24.42
C ARG A 879 25.89 -5.04 -24.38
N PHE A 880 25.72 -3.72 -24.51
CA PHE A 880 24.39 -3.10 -24.49
C PHE A 880 24.28 -2.00 -25.53
N SER A 881 23.23 -2.05 -26.34
CA SER A 881 22.91 -1.04 -27.34
C SER A 881 21.73 -0.18 -26.87
N PHE A 882 21.86 1.14 -27.04
CA PHE A 882 20.99 2.12 -26.40
C PHE A 882 19.57 2.18 -27.01
N MET A 883 18.58 2.45 -26.17
CA MET A 883 17.16 2.51 -26.51
C MET A 883 16.70 3.97 -26.68
N ARG A 884 16.05 4.32 -27.79
CA ARG A 884 15.54 5.68 -28.03
C ARG A 884 14.25 5.87 -27.23
N GLY A 885 14.24 6.66 -26.15
CA GLY A 885 12.99 7.01 -25.44
C GLY A 885 13.09 7.47 -23.98
N ASP A 886 14.18 7.17 -23.27
CA ASP A 886 14.19 7.27 -21.79
C ASP A 886 14.35 8.69 -21.24
N ARG A 887 13.59 9.00 -20.17
CA ARG A 887 13.78 10.23 -19.35
C ARG A 887 14.84 10.05 -18.25
N GLN A 888 14.97 8.84 -17.72
CA GLN A 888 15.89 8.48 -16.64
C GLN A 888 16.62 7.17 -16.98
N LEU A 889 17.95 7.20 -16.89
CA LEU A 889 18.83 6.07 -17.12
C LEU A 889 19.74 5.83 -15.91
N GLN A 890 19.76 4.60 -15.41
CA GLN A 890 20.70 4.16 -14.40
C GLN A 890 21.52 2.96 -14.91
N LEU A 891 22.84 3.14 -14.90
CA LEU A 891 23.83 2.18 -15.36
C LEU A 891 24.75 1.81 -14.19
N VAL A 892 24.89 0.51 -13.93
CA VAL A 892 25.66 -0.01 -12.80
C VAL A 892 26.63 -1.09 -13.34
N GLY A 893 27.91 -1.07 -12.95
CA GLY A 893 28.84 -2.17 -13.17
C GLY A 893 29.31 -2.44 -14.61
N MET A 894 29.37 -1.43 -15.49
CA MET A 894 29.75 -1.64 -16.91
C MET A 894 31.26 -1.76 -17.18
N GLU A 895 31.62 -2.53 -18.23
CA GLU A 895 32.93 -2.42 -18.86
C GLU A 895 33.08 -1.08 -19.62
N TYR A 896 34.23 -0.42 -19.45
CA TYR A 896 34.53 0.88 -20.07
C TYR A 896 34.40 0.87 -21.61
N LYS A 897 34.78 -0.24 -22.25
CA LYS A 897 34.72 -0.41 -23.71
C LYS A 897 33.32 -0.21 -24.28
N ILE A 898 32.27 -0.61 -23.54
CA ILE A 898 30.87 -0.42 -23.95
C ILE A 898 30.53 1.07 -23.95
N LEU A 899 31.00 1.78 -22.92
CA LEU A 899 30.83 3.22 -22.78
C LEU A 899 31.57 3.99 -23.90
N GLN A 900 32.68 3.45 -24.42
CA GLN A 900 33.35 3.97 -25.62
C GLN A 900 32.62 3.64 -26.92
N GLU A 901 32.10 2.42 -27.07
CA GLU A 901 31.29 2.00 -28.23
C GLU A 901 30.00 2.83 -28.35
N MET A 902 29.43 3.27 -27.22
CA MET A 902 28.33 4.25 -27.18
C MET A 902 28.70 5.61 -27.80
N CYS A 903 29.99 5.94 -27.83
CA CYS A 903 30.52 7.29 -28.05
C CYS A 903 31.31 7.44 -29.36
N GLY A 904 31.87 6.35 -29.90
CA GLY A 904 32.82 6.40 -31.01
C GLY A 904 32.21 6.57 -32.40
N GLN A 905 32.92 7.32 -33.26
CA GLN A 905 32.79 7.24 -34.72
C GLN A 905 33.52 5.98 -35.21
N TYR A 906 32.81 5.09 -35.91
CA TYR A 906 33.43 3.93 -36.55
C TYR A 906 34.31 4.45 -37.71
N GLN A 907 35.64 4.30 -37.64
CA GLN A 907 36.50 4.50 -38.80
C GLN A 907 36.33 3.29 -39.72
N GLU A 908 35.80 3.51 -40.93
CA GLU A 908 35.85 2.50 -41.98
C GLU A 908 37.32 2.12 -42.24
N ALA A 909 37.63 0.82 -42.21
CA ALA A 909 38.90 0.35 -42.75
C ALA A 909 38.97 0.72 -44.24
N PRO A 910 40.12 1.21 -44.76
CA PRO A 910 40.22 1.60 -46.17
C PRO A 910 40.07 0.37 -47.06
N SER A 911 38.91 0.21 -47.68
CA SER A 911 38.67 -0.86 -48.67
C SER A 911 39.22 -0.44 -50.03
N THR A 912 40.25 -1.13 -50.49
CA THR A 912 40.70 -1.14 -51.89
C THR A 912 39.78 -2.02 -52.73
N ASP A 913 38.55 -1.60 -53.02
CA ASP A 913 37.82 -2.10 -54.21
C ASP A 913 36.58 -1.25 -54.56
N PRO A 914 36.46 -0.68 -55.79
CA PRO A 914 35.37 0.25 -56.13
C PRO A 914 34.09 -0.39 -56.73
N SER A 915 33.91 -1.73 -56.72
CA SER A 915 32.95 -2.38 -57.64
C SER A 915 31.81 -3.21 -57.02
N SER A 916 31.28 -2.83 -55.85
CA SER A 916 30.03 -3.43 -55.34
C SER A 916 29.00 -2.38 -54.89
N SER A 917 28.09 -2.02 -55.79
CA SER A 917 26.93 -1.16 -55.51
C SER A 917 25.81 -1.98 -54.84
N SER A 918 25.74 -1.93 -53.51
CA SER A 918 24.51 -2.10 -52.71
C SER A 918 24.84 -1.98 -51.22
N ARG A 919 25.41 -0.83 -50.80
CA ARG A 919 25.59 -0.54 -49.38
C ARG A 919 24.39 0.28 -48.89
N ILE A 920 23.55 -0.35 -48.08
CA ILE A 920 22.64 0.34 -47.15
C ILE A 920 23.54 1.27 -46.34
N THR A 921 23.27 2.57 -46.37
CA THR A 921 23.99 3.57 -45.58
C THR A 921 23.64 3.35 -44.10
N PHE A 922 24.57 2.80 -43.34
CA PHE A 922 24.45 2.58 -41.90
C PHE A 922 24.60 3.91 -41.17
N ILE A 923 23.66 4.22 -40.26
CA ILE A 923 23.77 5.36 -39.34
C ILE A 923 24.55 4.86 -38.11
N PRO A 924 25.79 5.32 -37.84
CA PRO A 924 26.50 4.95 -36.62
C PRO A 924 25.76 5.45 -35.36
N ILE A 925 25.95 4.77 -34.22
CA ILE A 925 25.36 5.17 -32.92
C ILE A 925 25.74 6.63 -32.58
N SER A 926 26.92 7.08 -33.01
CA SER A 926 27.40 8.46 -32.93
C SER A 926 26.54 9.51 -33.66
N SER A 927 25.54 9.09 -34.45
CA SER A 927 24.62 9.98 -35.19
C SER A 927 23.20 10.04 -34.62
N ILE A 928 22.95 9.45 -33.44
CA ILE A 928 21.65 9.56 -32.76
C ILE A 928 21.87 10.36 -31.46
N PRO A 929 21.61 11.69 -31.46
CA PRO A 929 21.51 12.43 -30.21
C PRO A 929 20.46 11.76 -29.31
N LEU A 930 20.65 11.78 -27.99
CA LEU A 930 19.63 11.39 -27.01
C LEU A 930 18.96 12.64 -26.41
N PRO A 931 18.20 13.42 -27.21
CA PRO A 931 17.76 14.77 -26.84
C PRO A 931 16.67 14.79 -25.76
N ARG A 932 16.30 13.66 -25.16
CA ARG A 932 15.24 13.57 -24.14
C ARG A 932 15.72 13.02 -22.79
N LEU A 933 16.96 12.54 -22.70
CA LEU A 933 17.49 12.01 -21.44
C LEU A 933 17.68 13.16 -20.46
N THR A 934 16.99 13.13 -19.31
CA THR A 934 17.05 14.18 -18.29
C THR A 934 17.85 13.78 -17.05
N SER A 935 18.02 12.48 -16.80
CA SER A 935 18.80 11.96 -15.67
C SER A 935 19.65 10.78 -16.09
N LEU A 936 20.94 10.80 -15.73
CA LEU A 936 21.92 9.76 -15.99
C LEU A 936 22.67 9.43 -14.69
N SER A 937 22.65 8.17 -14.27
CA SER A 937 23.46 7.68 -13.16
C SER A 937 24.42 6.60 -13.65
N LEU A 938 25.72 6.79 -13.43
CA LEU A 938 26.79 5.84 -13.73
C LEU A 938 27.38 5.36 -12.41
N SER A 939 27.48 4.04 -12.21
CA SER A 939 28.08 3.53 -10.98
C SER A 939 28.88 2.25 -11.15
N TYR A 940 29.87 2.02 -10.28
CA TYR A 940 30.72 0.82 -10.26
C TYR A 940 31.49 0.56 -11.58
N LEU A 941 31.98 1.61 -12.25
CA LEU A 941 32.90 1.46 -13.39
C LEU A 941 34.29 1.07 -12.87
N THR A 942 34.67 -0.21 -13.00
CA THR A 942 35.90 -0.75 -12.39
C THR A 942 37.15 -0.61 -13.26
N ASP A 943 37.00 -0.43 -14.58
CA ASP A 943 38.11 -0.45 -15.56
C ASP A 943 38.29 0.87 -16.32
N THR A 944 37.69 1.97 -15.84
CA THR A 944 37.74 3.28 -16.50
C THR A 944 38.71 4.21 -15.79
N GLU A 945 39.77 4.66 -16.47
CA GLU A 945 40.64 5.75 -15.97
C GLU A 945 40.16 7.14 -16.40
N HIS A 946 39.50 7.26 -17.56
CA HIS A 946 39.03 8.52 -18.14
C HIS A 946 37.65 8.36 -18.79
N MET A 947 36.75 9.34 -18.62
CA MET A 947 35.44 9.32 -19.29
C MET A 947 35.52 9.83 -20.74
N PRO A 948 34.79 9.22 -21.70
CA PRO A 948 34.82 9.66 -23.09
C PRO A 948 34.14 11.02 -23.25
N VAL A 949 34.79 11.89 -24.01
CA VAL A 949 34.36 13.27 -24.27
C VAL A 949 33.05 13.30 -25.05
N GLU A 950 32.92 12.38 -26.00
CA GLU A 950 31.82 12.28 -26.95
C GLU A 950 30.49 11.89 -26.26
N LEU A 951 30.55 11.22 -25.10
CA LEU A 951 29.36 10.94 -24.27
C LEU A 951 28.66 12.24 -23.88
N PHE A 952 29.43 13.23 -23.43
CA PHE A 952 28.87 14.46 -22.90
C PHE A 952 28.41 15.41 -24.01
N GLN A 953 28.90 15.23 -25.24
CA GLN A 953 28.46 15.99 -26.41
C GLN A 953 27.12 15.46 -26.99
N SER A 954 26.74 14.23 -26.69
CA SER A 954 25.54 13.57 -27.25
C SER A 954 24.27 13.69 -26.38
N LEU A 955 24.35 14.35 -25.22
CA LEU A 955 23.30 14.43 -24.19
C LEU A 955 22.84 15.88 -23.85
N PRO A 956 22.34 16.67 -24.82
CA PRO A 956 22.09 18.11 -24.62
C PRO A 956 20.97 18.46 -23.62
N SER A 957 20.07 17.53 -23.32
CA SER A 957 18.90 17.73 -22.45
C SER A 957 19.05 17.18 -21.03
N LEU A 958 20.25 16.69 -20.69
CA LEU A 958 20.53 16.08 -19.40
C LEU A 958 20.50 17.13 -18.30
N LYS A 959 19.67 16.93 -17.26
CA LYS A 959 19.54 17.81 -16.08
C LYS A 959 20.28 17.28 -14.87
N PHE A 960 20.32 15.95 -14.70
CA PHE A 960 20.93 15.30 -13.54
C PHE A 960 21.98 14.29 -14.01
N LEU A 961 23.20 14.41 -13.50
CA LEU A 961 24.29 13.44 -13.72
C LEU A 961 24.84 12.96 -12.37
N GLU A 962 24.82 11.66 -12.13
CA GLU A 962 25.45 11.02 -10.97
C GLU A 962 26.54 10.06 -11.41
N ILE A 963 27.73 10.13 -10.79
CA ILE A 963 28.84 9.18 -10.95
C ILE A 963 29.17 8.64 -9.55
N LYS A 964 29.07 7.33 -9.34
CA LYS A 964 29.17 6.74 -8.00
C LYS A 964 30.02 5.48 -7.96
N SER A 965 30.95 5.40 -7.02
CA SER A 965 31.72 4.18 -6.74
C SER A 965 32.55 3.71 -7.95
N CYS A 966 33.20 4.63 -8.68
CA CYS A 966 34.11 4.32 -9.80
C CYS A 966 35.56 4.46 -9.32
N PRO A 967 36.19 3.40 -8.76
CA PRO A 967 37.41 3.53 -7.97
C PRO A 967 38.66 3.92 -8.78
N ARG A 968 38.75 3.51 -10.05
CA ARG A 968 39.90 3.77 -10.95
C ARG A 968 39.78 5.05 -11.78
N LEU A 969 38.68 5.78 -11.68
CA LEU A 969 38.46 6.98 -12.48
C LEU A 969 39.41 8.08 -12.04
N LYS A 970 40.39 8.44 -12.87
CA LYS A 970 41.43 9.43 -12.57
C LYS A 970 41.06 10.85 -12.99
N SER A 971 40.38 11.03 -14.12
CA SER A 971 39.95 12.37 -14.56
C SER A 971 38.61 12.38 -15.30
N LEU A 972 38.00 13.57 -15.39
CA LEU A 972 36.77 13.85 -16.12
C LEU A 972 37.01 14.99 -17.12
N PRO A 973 36.40 14.97 -18.32
CA PRO A 973 36.58 16.02 -19.31
C PRO A 973 35.71 17.24 -18.98
N GLY A 974 36.14 18.07 -18.03
CA GLY A 974 35.34 19.18 -17.51
C GLY A 974 34.89 20.18 -18.58
N LYS A 975 35.78 20.59 -19.49
CA LYS A 975 35.40 21.46 -20.62
C LYS A 975 34.33 20.84 -21.54
N ALA A 976 34.32 19.52 -21.71
CA ALA A 976 33.34 18.82 -22.53
C ALA A 976 31.98 18.70 -21.84
N ILE A 977 31.98 18.44 -20.52
CA ILE A 977 30.77 18.45 -19.69
C ILE A 977 30.10 19.83 -19.78
N LEU A 978 30.87 20.91 -19.66
CA LEU A 978 30.33 22.27 -19.68
C LEU A 978 29.85 22.76 -21.05
N ARG A 979 30.48 22.29 -22.14
CA ARG A 979 30.07 22.65 -23.51
C ARG A 979 28.97 21.74 -24.07
N GLY A 980 28.99 20.46 -23.70
CA GLY A 980 28.08 19.44 -24.23
C GLY A 980 26.77 19.30 -23.44
N LEU A 981 26.79 19.52 -22.12
CA LEU A 981 25.62 19.34 -21.23
C LEU A 981 25.02 20.68 -20.82
N ILE A 982 24.51 21.42 -21.81
CA ILE A 982 24.03 22.80 -21.66
C ILE A 982 22.85 22.89 -20.66
N SER A 983 22.05 21.82 -20.53
CA SER A 983 20.88 21.73 -19.64
C SER A 983 21.16 21.13 -18.25
N LEU A 984 22.42 20.84 -17.91
CA LEU A 984 22.76 20.16 -16.66
C LEU A 984 22.55 21.07 -15.45
N GLU A 985 21.59 20.71 -14.59
CA GLU A 985 21.24 21.43 -13.36
C GLU A 985 21.98 20.88 -12.13
N SER A 986 22.28 19.57 -12.10
CA SER A 986 22.93 18.92 -10.96
C SER A 986 23.94 17.85 -11.36
N LEU A 987 25.14 17.95 -10.80
CA LEU A 987 26.24 16.97 -10.93
C LEU A 987 26.60 16.41 -9.54
N ARG A 988 26.55 15.09 -9.39
CA ARG A 988 26.97 14.39 -8.16
C ARG A 988 28.06 13.38 -8.48
N ILE A 989 29.15 13.43 -7.75
CA ILE A 989 30.24 12.46 -7.83
C ILE A 989 30.49 11.91 -6.43
N SER A 990 30.50 10.58 -6.26
CA SER A 990 30.75 9.98 -4.95
C SER A 990 31.60 8.71 -5.01
N HIS A 991 32.40 8.45 -3.98
CA HIS A 991 33.20 7.22 -3.83
C HIS A 991 34.11 6.94 -5.06
N CYS A 992 34.68 7.98 -5.67
CA CYS A 992 35.63 7.87 -6.79
C CYS A 992 37.01 8.21 -6.26
N ASP A 993 37.71 7.21 -5.72
CA ASP A 993 38.86 7.44 -4.84
C ASP A 993 40.09 7.95 -5.60
N GLU A 994 40.33 7.54 -6.84
CA GLU A 994 41.47 7.98 -7.67
C GLU A 994 41.24 9.30 -8.44
N LEU A 995 40.02 9.86 -8.41
CA LEU A 995 39.67 11.02 -9.22
C LEU A 995 40.44 12.27 -8.75
N ASP A 996 41.11 12.94 -9.68
CA ASP A 996 41.76 14.23 -9.49
C ASP A 996 41.58 15.14 -10.71
N PHE A 997 40.96 16.30 -10.53
CA PHE A 997 40.80 17.29 -11.62
C PHE A 997 42.11 18.02 -11.96
N SER A 998 43.17 17.85 -11.16
CA SER A 998 44.47 18.47 -11.46
C SER A 998 45.16 17.87 -12.69
N THR A 999 44.74 16.67 -13.12
CA THR A 999 45.32 15.92 -14.24
C THR A 999 44.51 16.07 -15.55
N GLU A 1000 43.72 17.14 -15.72
CA GLU A 1000 43.15 17.47 -17.03
C GLU A 1000 44.30 17.78 -18.01
N GLU A 1001 44.76 16.77 -18.76
CA GLU A 1001 45.64 16.98 -19.90
C GLU A 1001 44.91 17.90 -20.90
N GLU A 1002 45.57 18.98 -21.29
CA GLU A 1002 45.15 19.79 -22.43
C GLU A 1002 45.07 18.86 -23.64
N GLY A 1003 43.87 18.41 -23.97
CA GLY A 1003 43.60 17.65 -25.18
C GLY A 1003 44.19 18.41 -26.36
N ASN A 1004 45.27 17.86 -26.89
CA ASN A 1004 46.10 18.35 -27.96
C ASN A 1004 45.24 18.69 -29.20
N THR A 1005 44.86 19.96 -29.36
CA THR A 1005 44.48 20.49 -30.67
C THR A 1005 45.75 20.95 -31.37
N ASN A 1006 46.58 20.00 -31.82
CA ASN A 1006 47.72 20.30 -32.69
C ASN A 1006 47.36 20.03 -34.14
N GLY A 1007 47.40 21.09 -34.95
CA GLY A 1007 47.37 21.00 -36.41
C GLY A 1007 46.95 22.29 -37.12
N ASP A 1008 47.61 23.42 -36.84
CA ASP A 1008 48.33 24.23 -37.85
C ASP A 1008 48.65 25.64 -37.32
N GLU A 1009 49.93 25.86 -37.02
CA GLU A 1009 50.53 27.20 -36.92
C GLU A 1009 50.90 27.68 -38.34
N GLY A 1010 50.52 28.91 -38.66
CA GLY A 1010 51.05 29.60 -39.84
C GLY A 1010 50.42 30.97 -40.08
N GLY A 1011 51.00 32.04 -39.51
CA GLY A 1011 50.78 33.41 -39.99
C GLY A 1011 50.68 34.47 -38.89
N GLU A 1012 51.77 35.23 -38.71
CA GLU A 1012 51.82 36.42 -37.87
C GLU A 1012 50.79 37.48 -38.27
N GLY A 1013 50.20 38.13 -37.26
CA GLY A 1013 49.70 39.51 -37.37
C GLY A 1013 48.19 39.70 -37.34
N THR A 1014 47.59 39.77 -36.15
CA THR A 1014 46.75 40.87 -35.63
C THR A 1014 45.98 40.42 -34.38
N GLN A 1015 45.72 41.37 -33.48
CA GLN A 1015 45.05 41.18 -32.20
C GLN A 1015 43.73 40.39 -32.29
N ALA A 1016 43.67 39.25 -31.60
CA ALA A 1016 42.43 38.64 -31.12
C ALA A 1016 42.54 38.40 -29.60
N HIS A 1017 42.43 39.48 -28.83
CA HIS A 1017 41.89 39.38 -27.48
C HIS A 1017 40.41 39.02 -27.60
N ARG A 1018 39.97 38.03 -26.79
CA ARG A 1018 38.59 37.55 -26.53
C ARG A 1018 38.16 36.33 -27.37
N ASP A 1019 38.28 35.16 -26.76
CA ASP A 1019 37.22 34.14 -26.77
C ASP A 1019 37.19 33.44 -25.40
N SER A 1020 36.89 34.26 -24.39
CA SER A 1020 36.51 33.84 -23.03
C SER A 1020 35.03 34.15 -22.80
N SER A 1021 34.17 33.69 -23.71
CA SER A 1021 32.71 33.76 -23.61
C SER A 1021 32.14 32.68 -24.53
N THR A 1022 31.91 31.46 -24.05
CA THR A 1022 30.62 31.11 -23.45
C THR A 1022 30.76 29.77 -22.73
N VAL A 1023 30.82 29.80 -21.41
CA VAL A 1023 30.57 28.63 -20.56
C VAL A 1023 29.16 28.81 -20.01
N LEU A 1024 28.16 28.37 -20.77
CA LEU A 1024 26.76 28.42 -20.35
C LEU A 1024 26.39 27.07 -19.71
N SER A 1025 26.83 26.84 -18.48
CA SER A 1025 26.31 25.74 -17.67
C SER A 1025 25.11 26.22 -16.87
N SER A 1026 23.96 25.57 -17.04
CA SER A 1026 22.79 25.69 -16.14
C SER A 1026 23.01 24.99 -14.78
N LEU A 1027 24.26 24.63 -14.46
CA LEU A 1027 24.61 23.83 -13.28
C LEU A 1027 24.37 24.62 -11.99
N GLU A 1028 23.33 24.25 -11.27
CA GLU A 1028 22.91 24.86 -10.00
C GLU A 1028 23.51 24.13 -8.79
N SER A 1029 23.79 22.83 -8.90
CA SER A 1029 24.27 22.01 -7.79
C SER A 1029 25.45 21.11 -8.18
N LEU A 1030 26.55 21.20 -7.44
CA LEU A 1030 27.70 20.28 -7.52
C LEU A 1030 27.91 19.59 -6.16
N GLU A 1031 27.91 18.26 -6.15
CA GLU A 1031 28.15 17.46 -4.95
C GLU A 1031 29.30 16.47 -5.16
N LEU A 1032 30.30 16.53 -4.28
CA LEU A 1032 31.48 15.66 -4.22
C LEU A 1032 31.48 14.97 -2.85
N PHE A 1033 31.40 13.64 -2.84
CA PHE A 1033 31.32 12.87 -1.60
C PHE A 1033 32.33 11.73 -1.57
N LYS A 1034 33.29 11.76 -0.64
CA LYS A 1034 34.27 10.69 -0.44
C LYS A 1034 35.09 10.40 -1.71
N CYS A 1035 35.65 11.43 -2.32
CA CYS A 1035 36.64 11.33 -3.40
C CYS A 1035 38.01 11.71 -2.83
N THR A 1036 38.74 10.72 -2.32
CA THR A 1036 39.87 10.96 -1.41
C THR A 1036 41.12 11.53 -2.06
N ASN A 1037 41.40 11.24 -3.34
CA ASN A 1037 42.61 11.69 -4.03
C ASN A 1037 42.43 13.00 -4.81
N MET A 1038 41.27 13.66 -4.70
CA MET A 1038 41.06 14.97 -5.32
C MET A 1038 41.87 16.05 -4.59
N LYS A 1039 42.85 16.64 -5.28
CA LYS A 1039 43.79 17.60 -4.67
C LYS A 1039 43.54 19.04 -5.08
N ALA A 1040 42.83 19.28 -6.18
CA ALA A 1040 42.56 20.62 -6.69
C ALA A 1040 41.19 20.72 -7.35
N LEU A 1041 40.62 21.93 -7.35
CA LEU A 1041 39.51 22.28 -8.24
C LEU A 1041 40.08 22.82 -9.57
N PRO A 1042 39.51 22.43 -10.72
CA PRO A 1042 39.99 22.88 -12.03
C PRO A 1042 39.60 24.34 -12.30
N GLU A 1043 40.31 25.04 -13.19
CA GLU A 1043 40.05 26.47 -13.46
C GLU A 1043 38.64 26.75 -14.02
N TRP A 1044 38.05 25.81 -14.76
CA TRP A 1044 36.68 25.95 -15.26
C TRP A 1044 35.64 25.98 -14.13
N PHE A 1045 35.93 25.40 -12.97
CA PHE A 1045 35.02 25.43 -11.83
C PHE A 1045 34.76 26.88 -11.40
N PHE A 1046 35.80 27.72 -11.41
CA PHE A 1046 35.68 29.13 -11.02
C PHE A 1046 34.95 30.00 -12.06
N GLN A 1047 34.58 29.42 -13.21
CA GLN A 1047 33.84 30.09 -14.28
C GLN A 1047 32.33 29.79 -14.24
N LEU A 1048 31.86 28.95 -13.30
CA LEU A 1048 30.45 28.58 -13.15
C LEU A 1048 29.64 29.75 -12.55
N THR A 1049 28.80 30.40 -13.38
CA THR A 1049 28.00 31.56 -12.95
C THR A 1049 26.64 31.19 -12.33
N SER A 1050 26.13 29.98 -12.58
CA SER A 1050 24.79 29.54 -12.16
C SER A 1050 24.79 28.68 -10.88
N LEU A 1051 25.98 28.40 -10.32
CA LEU A 1051 26.15 27.45 -9.23
C LEU A 1051 25.60 28.02 -7.91
N ASN A 1052 24.49 27.45 -7.43
CA ASN A 1052 23.84 27.84 -6.18
C ASN A 1052 24.25 26.97 -4.99
N ASN A 1053 24.63 25.72 -5.23
CA ASN A 1053 24.95 24.74 -4.20
C ASN A 1053 26.26 23.99 -4.50
N LEU A 1054 27.23 24.10 -3.60
CA LEU A 1054 28.48 23.36 -3.61
C LEU A 1054 28.58 22.51 -2.34
N CYS A 1055 28.64 21.19 -2.48
CA CYS A 1055 28.79 20.25 -1.38
C CYS A 1055 30.06 19.41 -1.59
N ILE A 1056 31.04 19.50 -0.70
CA ILE A 1056 32.25 18.69 -0.68
C ILE A 1056 32.27 17.99 0.69
N ARG A 1057 32.25 16.66 0.74
CA ARG A 1057 32.22 15.91 2.00
C ARG A 1057 33.21 14.77 1.96
N TYR A 1058 34.03 14.64 3.00
CA TYR A 1058 34.97 13.52 3.14
C TYR A 1058 35.98 13.42 1.97
N CYS A 1059 36.34 14.56 1.35
CA CYS A 1059 37.40 14.66 0.33
C CYS A 1059 38.60 15.37 0.99
N GLU A 1060 39.43 14.66 1.75
CA GLU A 1060 40.36 15.23 2.75
C GLU A 1060 41.20 16.42 2.23
N ASP A 1061 41.96 16.23 1.14
CA ASP A 1061 42.84 17.27 0.58
C ASP A 1061 42.06 18.46 -0.01
N LEU A 1062 41.00 18.18 -0.76
CA LEU A 1062 40.15 19.21 -1.38
C LEU A 1062 39.39 20.03 -0.33
N SER A 1063 38.83 19.37 0.69
CA SER A 1063 38.09 20.00 1.78
C SER A 1063 38.99 20.97 2.55
N LEU A 1064 40.29 20.68 2.72
CA LEU A 1064 41.27 21.59 3.34
C LEU A 1064 41.52 22.84 2.48
N LYS A 1065 41.71 22.68 1.16
CA LYS A 1065 41.93 23.81 0.24
C LYS A 1065 40.68 24.65 0.00
N CYS A 1066 39.50 24.06 0.06
CA CYS A 1066 38.24 24.78 -0.09
C CYS A 1066 37.73 25.35 1.25
N LYS A 1067 38.38 25.03 2.38
CA LYS A 1067 37.94 25.37 3.73
C LYS A 1067 37.60 26.85 3.87
N ARG A 1068 36.41 27.11 4.44
CA ARG A 1068 35.92 28.47 4.70
C ARG A 1068 36.94 29.31 5.47
N ASP A 1069 37.23 30.49 4.92
CA ASP A 1069 38.11 31.56 5.45
C ASP A 1069 39.59 31.21 5.62
N LYS A 1070 40.00 29.97 5.35
CA LYS A 1070 41.37 29.48 5.56
C LYS A 1070 41.97 28.71 4.38
N GLY A 1071 41.12 28.17 3.52
CA GLY A 1071 41.53 27.37 2.36
C GLY A 1071 41.98 28.23 1.19
N GLU A 1072 42.98 27.76 0.46
CA GLU A 1072 43.55 28.39 -0.73
C GLU A 1072 42.51 28.79 -1.79
N TYR A 1073 41.47 27.98 -2.01
CA TYR A 1073 40.43 28.24 -3.01
C TYR A 1073 39.26 29.09 -2.48
N TRP A 1074 39.16 29.31 -1.17
CA TRP A 1074 38.05 30.04 -0.59
C TRP A 1074 37.86 31.47 -1.15
N PRO A 1075 38.92 32.28 -1.36
CA PRO A 1075 38.76 33.62 -1.93
C PRO A 1075 38.20 33.64 -3.36
N LYS A 1076 38.43 32.56 -4.13
CA LYS A 1076 37.82 32.38 -5.46
C LYS A 1076 36.37 31.91 -5.33
N ILE A 1077 36.11 30.90 -4.48
CA ILE A 1077 34.77 30.36 -4.22
C ILE A 1077 33.81 31.44 -3.67
N SER A 1078 34.27 32.27 -2.74
CA SER A 1078 33.45 33.32 -2.12
C SER A 1078 33.02 34.41 -3.11
N LYS A 1079 33.77 34.60 -4.20
CA LYS A 1079 33.46 35.57 -5.26
C LYS A 1079 32.45 35.05 -6.29
N MET A 1080 32.18 33.75 -6.30
CA MET A 1080 31.24 33.12 -7.24
C MET A 1080 29.76 33.30 -6.84
N GLY A 1081 29.46 33.84 -5.65
CA GLY A 1081 28.08 34.10 -5.23
C GLY A 1081 27.25 32.86 -4.88
N ILE A 1082 27.89 31.71 -4.63
CA ILE A 1082 27.24 30.43 -4.31
C ILE A 1082 26.45 30.56 -2.99
N GLN A 1083 25.14 30.31 -3.02
CA GLN A 1083 24.25 30.50 -1.87
C GLN A 1083 24.49 29.48 -0.74
N LYS A 1084 24.84 28.23 -1.09
CA LYS A 1084 25.09 27.15 -0.15
C LYS A 1084 26.45 26.51 -0.45
N VAL A 1085 27.42 26.71 0.43
CA VAL A 1085 28.73 26.03 0.37
C VAL A 1085 28.89 25.18 1.62
N PHE A 1086 28.95 23.87 1.44
CA PHE A 1086 29.07 22.88 2.52
C PHE A 1086 30.34 22.06 2.29
N ILE A 1087 31.33 22.23 3.16
CA ILE A 1087 32.64 21.60 3.04
C ILE A 1087 32.93 20.88 4.36
N ILE A 1088 32.95 19.55 4.33
CA ILE A 1088 33.26 18.67 5.47
C ILE A 1088 34.51 17.86 5.17
#